data_AF-A0A5C5X1S6-F1
#
_entry.id   AF-A0A5C5X1S6-F1
#
_cell.length_a   1.000
_cell.length_b   1.000
_cell.length_c   1.000
_cell.angle_alpha   90.00
_cell.angle_beta   90.00
_cell.angle_gamma   90.00
#
_symmetry.space_group_name_H-M   'P 1'
#
loop_
_entity.id
_entity.type
_entity.pdbx_description
1 polymer ?
#
loop_
_entity_poly.entity_id
_entity_poly.type
_entity_poly.pdbx_seq_one_letter_code
_entity_poly.pdbx_strand_id
1 'polypeptide(L)'
;MTLTGSPNVFGDAIHRAAFHLCGCESDQQSQCSSIGNVFGQVQKNHGNGLIPLHLRKHQQDDSNFSFETKPVMSATLESSNGYVAASASAFELNDSEWLQSISFRSGATAGLGSAAKRGDVEEFARIMRDDLLSISMKKRERKELRKDLKTLWPSVSSNDENEDAWEQILFGELKRKSEVAAAIHSRIAENLDSDTNFQSLCSAVWILSLKVDVLSTDALIDLWRWVVQQGQSWLENKPEVDPDQALSQLPFLETVFMLAVSLRDLKGARKLQKEVVGLVRMCIDETSDNDGTPQPQWIPGIVDSLSCLARMSLFARVHGERLWNESIRTRLHSLLERVVSLCTPNRIAFSGAEREGDACEDFTRLRTVLSALDYQGGEGLDRYLKGLASGKSLSAIRSEWELPEETFQSDWAMVANLRSSWKSPIDQCVVIHDSSTLSLDVVAADIPIFRGKWEAELQVDGQLIESDAQWTCSCWFEDAEVDFMELVQEGPDGTKIMRQVILLRQDHQLILNQSVQAAEAKSLAFRSSLPIASSYEVEADSATREVALLAEGQRIRVLPISIHQERTQKAPGFVVEEEGKLVMEQSSESPRLFVSTVFDWAPKRHFRPVEWNQLTVVQDGKIESQLEAFGARFRVGRNQWLMYHSLVPPTIPRTVLGMHTSYETSFSRFTSKGEIDPIVEVEID
;
A
#
# COMPACT_ATOMS: atom_id res chain seq x y z
N MET A 1 57.07 -25.07 -37.98
CA MET A 1 58.21 -25.40 -37.10
C MET A 1 57.73 -25.26 -35.67
N THR A 2 57.74 -26.38 -34.96
CA THR A 2 57.25 -26.61 -33.59
C THR A 2 58.30 -26.22 -32.55
N LEU A 3 57.84 -25.79 -31.37
CA LEU A 3 58.29 -26.10 -29.99
C LEU A 3 57.67 -25.02 -29.06
N THR A 4 56.50 -25.24 -28.48
CA THR A 4 56.20 -25.86 -27.16
C THR A 4 56.72 -25.07 -25.94
N GLY A 5 55.78 -24.53 -25.16
CA GLY A 5 55.95 -24.07 -23.78
C GLY A 5 54.56 -23.78 -23.17
N SER A 6 54.10 -24.65 -22.27
CA SER A 6 52.77 -24.64 -21.64
C SER A 6 52.66 -23.62 -20.50
N PRO A 7 51.42 -23.23 -20.09
CA PRO A 7 51.13 -22.20 -19.10
C PRO A 7 50.88 -22.78 -17.70
N ASN A 8 51.19 -22.00 -16.65
CA ASN A 8 50.66 -22.19 -15.29
C ASN A 8 51.08 -21.00 -14.40
N VAL A 9 50.25 -19.95 -14.31
CA VAL A 9 50.07 -19.11 -13.10
C VAL A 9 48.72 -18.38 -13.25
N PHE A 10 47.63 -18.97 -12.76
CA PHE A 10 46.40 -18.26 -12.41
C PHE A 10 45.77 -19.01 -11.25
N GLY A 11 45.89 -18.44 -10.06
CA GLY A 11 45.46 -19.05 -8.81
C GLY A 11 46.23 -18.47 -7.64
N ASP A 12 45.97 -17.19 -7.32
CA ASP A 12 46.12 -16.61 -5.98
C ASP A 12 45.85 -15.09 -6.04
N ALA A 13 44.57 -14.70 -6.09
CA ALA A 13 44.16 -13.32 -5.86
C ALA A 13 42.70 -13.18 -5.36
N ILE A 14 42.15 -14.21 -4.70
CA ILE A 14 40.85 -14.13 -4.01
C ILE A 14 41.01 -14.81 -2.66
N HIS A 15 41.66 -14.12 -1.70
CA HIS A 15 41.56 -14.45 -0.27
C HIS A 15 42.12 -13.37 0.70
N ARG A 16 42.25 -12.11 0.28
CA ARG A 16 42.69 -11.01 1.17
C ARG A 16 41.89 -9.73 0.96
N ALA A 17 40.63 -9.73 1.41
CA ALA A 17 39.87 -8.52 1.71
C ALA A 17 38.64 -8.84 2.58
N ALA A 18 38.88 -9.46 3.73
CA ALA A 18 37.93 -9.49 4.84
C ALA A 18 38.76 -9.62 6.12
N PHE A 19 38.49 -8.76 7.11
CA PHE A 19 39.20 -8.55 8.38
C PHE A 19 40.05 -7.28 8.49
N HIS A 20 39.39 -6.13 8.42
CA HIS A 20 39.67 -5.02 9.33
C HIS A 20 38.39 -4.25 9.57
N LEU A 21 37.76 -4.48 10.73
CA LEU A 21 36.94 -3.54 11.52
C LEU A 21 36.10 -4.36 12.54
N CYS A 22 36.74 -4.80 13.61
CA CYS A 22 36.15 -4.95 14.95
C CYS A 22 37.27 -5.37 15.91
N GLY A 23 37.78 -4.41 16.67
CA GLY A 23 38.61 -4.68 17.82
C GLY A 23 37.74 -5.13 18.97
N CYS A 24 37.89 -6.37 19.41
CA CYS A 24 37.61 -6.82 20.77
C CYS A 24 38.51 -8.02 21.06
N GLU A 25 39.29 -7.90 22.13
CA GLU A 25 40.21 -8.91 22.62
C GLU A 25 39.48 -10.06 23.34
N SER A 26 40.11 -11.23 23.26
CA SER A 26 40.15 -12.32 24.23
C SER A 26 38.96 -13.29 24.38
N ASP A 27 39.34 -14.57 24.20
CA ASP A 27 38.95 -15.75 24.96
C ASP A 27 37.53 -16.34 24.79
N GLN A 28 37.41 -17.33 23.90
CA GLN A 28 37.38 -18.76 24.31
C GLN A 28 37.24 -19.68 23.10
N GLN A 29 38.27 -20.49 22.86
CA GLN A 29 38.18 -21.74 22.12
C GLN A 29 37.44 -22.77 22.98
N SER A 30 36.34 -23.32 22.48
CA SER A 30 36.09 -24.77 22.34
C SER A 30 34.60 -25.07 22.24
N GLN A 31 34.16 -25.57 21.09
CA GLN A 31 33.57 -26.90 20.97
C GLN A 31 33.10 -27.16 19.52
N CYS A 32 33.84 -28.08 18.89
CA CYS A 32 33.35 -29.18 18.08
C CYS A 32 32.18 -28.95 17.11
N SER A 33 32.55 -28.84 15.83
CA SER A 33 32.23 -29.84 14.80
C SER A 33 30.79 -30.36 14.71
N SER A 34 30.08 -29.99 13.65
CA SER A 34 29.40 -30.98 12.80
C SER A 34 28.90 -30.34 11.50
N ILE A 35 28.93 -31.16 10.44
CA ILE A 35 28.21 -31.05 9.16
C ILE A 35 28.85 -30.13 8.10
N GLY A 36 29.88 -30.68 7.46
CA GLY A 36 30.06 -30.51 6.02
C GLY A 36 29.14 -31.46 5.23
N ASN A 37 29.01 -31.15 3.94
CA ASN A 37 28.24 -31.81 2.87
C ASN A 37 26.77 -31.38 2.76
N VAL A 38 26.47 -30.43 1.85
CA VAL A 38 25.91 -30.72 0.51
C VAL A 38 26.13 -29.48 -0.37
N PHE A 39 27.17 -29.51 -1.22
CA PHE A 39 27.22 -28.71 -2.44
C PHE A 39 27.80 -29.60 -3.53
N GLY A 40 26.99 -29.84 -4.56
CA GLY A 40 27.41 -30.63 -5.72
C GLY A 40 26.22 -31.25 -6.43
N GLN A 41 25.58 -30.48 -7.31
CA GLN A 41 25.37 -30.85 -8.72
C GLN A 41 24.47 -29.82 -9.41
N VAL A 42 25.12 -28.90 -10.13
CA VAL A 42 24.55 -28.24 -11.31
C VAL A 42 25.08 -29.01 -12.51
N GLN A 43 24.21 -29.63 -13.29
CA GLN A 43 24.25 -29.50 -14.76
C GLN A 43 23.06 -30.19 -15.45
N LYS A 44 22.49 -29.42 -16.40
CA LYS A 44 21.71 -29.81 -17.58
C LYS A 44 20.24 -30.19 -17.37
N ASN A 45 19.36 -29.28 -17.78
CA ASN A 45 18.52 -29.51 -18.97
C ASN A 45 17.93 -28.18 -19.49
N HIS A 46 18.18 -27.91 -20.78
CA HIS A 46 17.40 -26.98 -21.58
C HIS A 46 16.03 -27.58 -21.85
N GLY A 47 14.97 -26.77 -21.73
CA GLY A 47 13.63 -27.08 -22.16
C GLY A 47 12.86 -25.79 -22.39
N ASN A 48 12.79 -25.38 -23.66
CA ASN A 48 11.91 -24.31 -24.15
C ASN A 48 10.46 -24.55 -23.71
N GLY A 49 9.83 -23.52 -23.17
CA GLY A 49 8.40 -23.49 -22.86
C GLY A 49 7.91 -22.05 -22.74
N LEU A 50 7.69 -21.40 -23.88
CA LEU A 50 6.88 -20.18 -23.97
C LEU A 50 5.47 -20.49 -23.48
N ILE A 51 5.05 -19.83 -22.40
CA ILE A 51 3.65 -19.79 -21.95
C ILE A 51 3.09 -18.44 -22.44
N PRO A 52 1.98 -18.41 -23.21
CA PRO A 52 1.40 -17.16 -23.66
C PRO A 52 0.68 -16.44 -22.52
N LEU A 53 1.08 -15.21 -22.23
CA LEU A 53 0.34 -14.23 -21.44
C LEU A 53 -0.89 -13.77 -22.25
N HIS A 54 -2.09 -14.06 -21.73
CA HIS A 54 -3.33 -13.50 -22.27
C HIS A 54 -3.55 -12.10 -21.67
N LEU A 55 -3.15 -11.07 -22.43
CA LEU A 55 -3.57 -9.69 -22.20
C LEU A 55 -5.06 -9.55 -22.56
N ARG A 56 -5.89 -9.21 -21.56
CA ARG A 56 -7.28 -8.77 -21.78
C ARG A 56 -7.26 -7.29 -22.15
N LYS A 57 -7.82 -6.95 -23.32
CA LYS A 57 -8.15 -5.57 -23.69
C LYS A 57 -9.38 -5.15 -22.88
N HIS A 58 -9.25 -4.13 -22.03
CA HIS A 58 -10.40 -3.37 -21.52
C HIS A 58 -10.74 -2.26 -22.53
N GLN A 59 -11.99 -2.26 -23.01
CA GLN A 59 -12.60 -1.10 -23.63
C GLN A 59 -13.09 -0.19 -22.51
N GLN A 60 -12.72 1.10 -22.55
CA GLN A 60 -13.24 2.10 -21.63
C GLN A 60 -13.98 3.16 -22.44
N ASP A 61 -15.25 3.38 -22.11
CA ASP A 61 -16.10 4.44 -22.63
C ASP A 61 -15.84 5.74 -21.85
N ASP A 62 -15.65 6.83 -22.58
CA ASP A 62 -15.45 8.18 -22.05
C ASP A 62 -16.72 8.73 -21.38
N SER A 63 -16.64 9.07 -20.09
CA SER A 63 -17.51 10.09 -19.50
C SER A 63 -16.88 10.79 -18.28
N ASN A 64 -17.01 12.12 -18.29
CA ASN A 64 -16.56 13.07 -17.27
C ASN A 64 -17.02 12.67 -15.85
N PHE A 65 -16.06 12.47 -14.93
CA PHE A 65 -16.33 12.21 -13.50
C PHE A 65 -16.24 13.50 -12.68
N SER A 66 -17.40 14.02 -12.28
CA SER A 66 -17.55 14.78 -11.04
C SER A 66 -17.67 13.79 -9.87
N PHE A 67 -17.00 14.06 -8.75
CA PHE A 67 -17.17 13.31 -7.49
C PHE A 67 -18.57 13.54 -6.91
N GLU A 68 -19.59 12.86 -7.46
CA GLU A 68 -20.84 12.59 -6.77
C GLU A 68 -20.77 11.18 -6.18
N THR A 69 -20.97 11.08 -4.86
CA THR A 69 -21.16 9.83 -4.14
C THR A 69 -22.41 9.10 -4.65
N LYS A 70 -22.23 8.19 -5.61
CA LYS A 70 -23.32 7.27 -6.03
C LYS A 70 -23.70 6.36 -4.85
N PRO A 71 -25.00 6.17 -4.57
CA PRO A 71 -25.43 5.27 -3.50
C PRO A 71 -25.32 3.80 -3.93
N VAL A 72 -24.86 2.99 -2.97
CA VAL A 72 -25.03 1.55 -2.72
C VAL A 72 -24.74 0.55 -3.85
N MET A 73 -23.78 -0.33 -3.55
CA MET A 73 -23.39 -1.52 -4.31
C MET A 73 -24.56 -2.47 -4.55
N SER A 74 -24.79 -2.82 -5.81
CA SER A 74 -25.63 -3.95 -6.20
C SER A 74 -24.75 -5.21 -6.26
N ALA A 75 -24.59 -5.92 -5.15
CA ALA A 75 -24.13 -7.30 -5.19
C ALA A 75 -25.22 -8.14 -5.88
N THR A 76 -24.92 -8.70 -7.05
CA THR A 76 -25.86 -9.59 -7.76
C THR A 76 -25.87 -10.98 -7.13
N LEU A 77 -27.00 -11.67 -7.23
CA LEU A 77 -27.19 -13.02 -6.71
C LEU A 77 -27.54 -13.96 -7.86
N GLU A 78 -26.72 -14.98 -8.10
CA GLU A 78 -27.04 -16.06 -9.04
C GLU A 78 -28.02 -17.05 -8.39
N SER A 79 -29.12 -17.36 -9.11
CA SER A 79 -30.13 -18.31 -8.64
C SER A 79 -29.55 -19.71 -8.56
N SER A 80 -29.36 -20.24 -7.36
CA SER A 80 -28.97 -21.63 -7.16
C SER A 80 -30.20 -22.54 -7.04
N ASN A 81 -30.16 -23.73 -7.64
CA ASN A 81 -31.24 -24.72 -7.53
C ASN A 81 -31.31 -25.31 -6.10
N GLY A 82 -32.00 -24.61 -5.20
CA GLY A 82 -32.54 -25.12 -3.93
C GLY A 82 -31.92 -24.55 -2.65
N TYR A 83 -32.73 -23.99 -1.76
CA TYR A 83 -33.38 -24.63 -0.60
C TYR A 83 -34.09 -23.54 0.22
N VAL A 84 -35.42 -23.49 0.18
CA VAL A 84 -36.24 -22.45 0.84
C VAL A 84 -36.01 -22.47 2.36
N ALA A 85 -35.45 -21.39 2.90
CA ALA A 85 -35.41 -21.12 4.33
C ALA A 85 -36.50 -20.08 4.63
N ALA A 86 -37.75 -20.54 4.71
CA ALA A 86 -38.99 -19.78 4.94
C ALA A 86 -39.50 -18.96 3.73
N SER A 87 -40.76 -19.15 3.32
CA SER A 87 -41.36 -18.35 2.24
C SER A 87 -41.60 -16.89 2.68
N ALA A 88 -41.76 -15.94 1.74
CA ALA A 88 -42.07 -14.52 2.02
C ALA A 88 -43.28 -14.30 2.97
N SER A 89 -44.15 -15.30 3.15
CA SER A 89 -45.21 -15.34 4.16
C SER A 89 -44.71 -15.48 5.62
N ALA A 90 -43.40 -15.58 5.84
CA ALA A 90 -42.79 -15.85 7.15
C ALA A 90 -42.78 -14.66 8.12
N PHE A 91 -43.04 -13.44 7.64
CA PHE A 91 -43.17 -12.25 8.50
C PHE A 91 -44.51 -12.20 9.25
N GLU A 92 -45.54 -12.89 8.77
CA GLU A 92 -46.87 -12.93 9.38
C GLU A 92 -47.04 -14.08 10.38
N LEU A 93 -46.08 -15.02 10.42
CA LEU A 93 -46.12 -16.18 11.30
C LEU A 93 -45.77 -15.78 12.74
N ASN A 94 -46.45 -16.39 13.71
CA ASN A 94 -45.99 -16.32 15.10
C ASN A 94 -44.67 -17.11 15.27
N ASP A 95 -43.94 -16.90 16.37
CA ASP A 95 -42.61 -17.49 16.54
C ASP A 95 -42.60 -19.03 16.47
N SER A 96 -43.65 -19.68 16.98
CA SER A 96 -43.80 -21.14 16.91
C SER A 96 -43.92 -21.63 15.47
N GLU A 97 -44.81 -21.03 14.68
CA GLU A 97 -45.02 -21.37 13.26
C GLU A 97 -43.78 -21.02 12.42
N TRP A 98 -43.15 -19.88 12.71
CA TRP A 98 -41.92 -19.46 12.04
C TRP A 98 -40.80 -20.46 12.29
N LEU A 99 -40.55 -20.87 13.55
CA LEU A 99 -39.55 -21.90 13.87
C LEU A 99 -39.79 -23.23 13.15
N GLN A 100 -41.04 -23.65 13.04
CA GLN A 100 -41.41 -24.90 12.34
C GLN A 100 -41.11 -24.84 10.83
N SER A 101 -41.04 -23.64 10.24
CA SER A 101 -40.73 -23.44 8.83
C SER A 101 -39.23 -23.54 8.50
N ILE A 102 -38.36 -23.46 9.50
CA ILE A 102 -36.90 -23.40 9.31
C ILE A 102 -36.30 -24.79 9.10
N SER A 103 -35.41 -24.90 8.12
CA SER A 103 -34.70 -26.13 7.81
C SER A 103 -33.33 -26.22 8.50
N PHE A 104 -33.16 -27.20 9.39
CA PHE A 104 -31.90 -27.48 10.09
C PHE A 104 -31.08 -28.57 9.38
N ARG A 105 -29.75 -28.50 9.50
CA ARG A 105 -28.85 -29.55 9.00
C ARG A 105 -28.90 -30.79 9.91
N SER A 106 -28.48 -31.94 9.40
CA SER A 106 -28.44 -33.21 10.16
C SER A 106 -27.49 -33.20 11.36
N GLY A 107 -26.44 -32.37 11.32
CA GLY A 107 -25.48 -32.16 12.41
C GLY A 107 -25.69 -30.84 13.15
N ALA A 108 -26.92 -30.36 13.26
CA ALA A 108 -27.25 -29.19 14.09
C ALA A 108 -27.04 -29.52 15.58
N THR A 109 -26.89 -28.49 16.42
CA THR A 109 -26.81 -28.67 17.88
C THR A 109 -27.96 -29.56 18.40
N ALA A 110 -27.60 -30.51 19.26
CA ALA A 110 -28.50 -31.57 19.69
C ALA A 110 -29.77 -30.99 20.33
N GLY A 111 -30.94 -31.44 19.85
CA GLY A 111 -32.25 -30.98 20.33
C GLY A 111 -32.77 -29.69 19.70
N LEU A 112 -31.91 -28.85 19.09
CA LEU A 112 -32.30 -27.55 18.53
C LEU A 112 -33.36 -27.71 17.43
N GLY A 113 -33.08 -28.53 16.41
CA GLY A 113 -34.03 -28.81 15.33
C GLY A 113 -35.29 -29.55 15.79
N SER A 114 -35.21 -30.31 16.90
CA SER A 114 -36.38 -30.98 17.48
C SER A 114 -37.29 -30.00 18.23
N ALA A 115 -36.73 -29.01 18.94
CA ALA A 115 -37.49 -27.95 19.60
C ALA A 115 -38.17 -27.06 18.55
N ALA A 116 -37.45 -26.66 17.50
CA ALA A 116 -38.00 -25.88 16.40
C ALA A 116 -39.18 -26.59 15.70
N LYS A 117 -39.05 -27.89 15.41
CA LYS A 117 -40.15 -28.70 14.82
C LYS A 117 -41.41 -28.80 15.69
N ARG A 118 -41.28 -28.64 17.02
CA ARG A 118 -42.42 -28.62 17.93
C ARG A 118 -43.01 -27.21 18.10
N GLY A 119 -42.35 -26.17 17.60
CA GLY A 119 -42.70 -24.77 17.90
C GLY A 119 -42.40 -24.37 19.35
N ASP A 120 -41.47 -25.07 20.01
CA ASP A 120 -41.14 -24.90 21.42
C ASP A 120 -40.10 -23.78 21.59
N VAL A 121 -40.58 -22.53 21.61
CA VAL A 121 -39.75 -21.32 21.59
C VAL A 121 -38.82 -21.24 22.82
N GLU A 122 -39.33 -21.58 24.01
CA GLU A 122 -38.55 -21.52 25.25
C GLU A 122 -37.40 -22.53 25.25
N GLU A 123 -37.68 -23.79 24.88
CA GLU A 123 -36.67 -24.82 24.80
C GLU A 123 -35.66 -24.52 23.69
N PHE A 124 -36.12 -24.01 22.55
CA PHE A 124 -35.26 -23.59 21.45
C PHE A 124 -34.30 -22.47 21.88
N ALA A 125 -34.82 -21.41 22.51
CA ALA A 125 -34.02 -20.30 23.03
C ALA A 125 -33.02 -20.77 24.10
N ARG A 126 -33.42 -21.71 24.96
CA ARG A 126 -32.56 -22.29 25.98
C ARG A 126 -31.39 -23.05 25.34
N ILE A 127 -31.66 -23.95 24.39
CA ILE A 127 -30.62 -24.72 23.69
C ILE A 127 -29.67 -23.78 22.93
N MET A 128 -30.20 -22.78 22.21
CA MET A 128 -29.38 -21.79 21.52
C MET A 128 -28.50 -20.98 22.47
N ARG A 129 -29.06 -20.53 23.59
CA ARG A 129 -28.32 -19.81 24.63
C ARG A 129 -27.22 -20.70 25.20
N ASP A 130 -27.50 -21.97 25.49
CA ASP A 130 -26.52 -22.92 26.00
C ASP A 130 -25.39 -23.17 24.97
N ASP A 131 -25.72 -23.26 23.68
CA ASP A 131 -24.74 -23.39 22.58
C ASP A 131 -23.83 -22.15 22.47
N LEU A 132 -24.41 -20.96 22.45
CA LEU A 132 -23.67 -19.69 22.38
C LEU A 132 -22.85 -19.43 23.65
N LEU A 133 -23.33 -19.86 24.82
CA LEU A 133 -22.57 -19.79 26.08
C LEU A 133 -21.51 -20.89 26.20
N SER A 134 -21.65 -22.00 25.47
CA SER A 134 -20.64 -23.07 25.42
C SER A 134 -19.33 -22.61 24.76
N ILE A 135 -19.39 -21.49 24.03
CA ILE A 135 -18.24 -20.70 23.60
C ILE A 135 -17.58 -20.12 24.87
N SER A 136 -16.78 -20.95 25.52
CA SER A 136 -16.16 -20.68 26.81
C SER A 136 -15.07 -19.62 26.68
N MET A 137 -15.47 -18.35 26.68
CA MET A 137 -14.56 -17.22 26.84
C MET A 137 -14.56 -16.74 28.28
N LYS A 138 -13.37 -16.55 28.85
CA LYS A 138 -13.24 -15.91 30.17
C LYS A 138 -13.71 -14.46 30.08
N LYS A 139 -14.26 -13.93 31.19
CA LYS A 139 -14.70 -12.53 31.27
C LYS A 139 -13.62 -11.53 30.84
N ARG A 140 -12.35 -11.81 31.14
CA ARG A 140 -11.20 -10.99 30.70
C ARG A 140 -11.01 -11.04 29.18
N GLU A 141 -11.04 -12.21 28.57
CA GLU A 141 -10.93 -12.39 27.12
C GLU A 141 -12.07 -11.69 26.39
N ARG A 142 -13.31 -11.77 26.92
CA ARG A 142 -14.45 -11.04 26.37
C ARG A 142 -14.29 -9.52 26.46
N LYS A 143 -13.66 -9.01 27.52
CA LYS A 143 -13.38 -7.58 27.68
C LYS A 143 -12.32 -7.10 26.68
N GLU A 144 -11.22 -7.84 26.51
CA GLU A 144 -10.19 -7.50 25.52
C GLU A 144 -10.76 -7.59 24.10
N LEU A 145 -11.51 -8.65 23.76
CA LEU A 145 -12.16 -8.76 22.46
C LEU A 145 -13.06 -7.56 22.16
N ARG A 146 -13.91 -7.13 23.10
CA ARG A 146 -14.76 -5.95 22.90
C ARG A 146 -13.95 -4.68 22.68
N LYS A 147 -12.80 -4.55 23.36
CA LYS A 147 -11.88 -3.42 23.16
C LYS A 147 -11.28 -3.45 21.77
N ASP A 148 -10.77 -4.61 21.33
CA ASP A 148 -10.20 -4.79 20.00
C ASP A 148 -11.24 -4.53 18.90
N LEU A 149 -12.46 -5.07 19.06
CA LEU A 149 -13.57 -4.80 18.14
C LEU A 149 -13.92 -3.32 18.08
N LYS A 150 -13.96 -2.62 19.21
CA LYS A 150 -14.20 -1.18 19.24
C LYS A 150 -13.11 -0.41 18.50
N THR A 151 -11.85 -0.80 18.65
CA THR A 151 -10.73 -0.20 17.89
C THR A 151 -10.88 -0.46 16.39
N LEU A 152 -11.24 -1.68 15.99
CA LEU A 152 -11.35 -2.06 14.58
C LEU A 152 -12.61 -1.50 13.91
N TRP A 153 -13.60 -1.05 14.68
CA TRP A 153 -14.86 -0.57 14.13
C TRP A 153 -14.62 0.75 13.37
N PRO A 154 -15.21 0.95 12.18
CA PRO A 154 -15.07 2.21 11.47
C PRO A 154 -15.56 3.35 12.38
N SER A 155 -14.76 4.41 12.54
CA SER A 155 -15.23 5.63 13.18
C SER A 155 -16.23 6.28 12.23
N VAL A 156 -17.52 6.19 12.54
CA VAL A 156 -18.53 7.00 11.85
C VAL A 156 -18.10 8.44 12.07
N SER A 157 -17.81 9.16 10.97
CA SER A 157 -17.39 10.55 11.05
C SER A 157 -18.36 11.30 11.94
N SER A 158 -17.84 11.98 12.96
CA SER A 158 -18.55 12.66 14.07
C SER A 158 -19.64 13.68 13.66
N ASN A 159 -19.89 13.85 12.36
CA ASN A 159 -20.93 14.70 11.82
C ASN A 159 -22.26 13.96 11.57
N ASP A 160 -22.27 12.63 11.61
CA ASP A 160 -23.52 11.87 11.64
C ASP A 160 -23.96 11.72 13.10
N GLU A 161 -24.90 12.56 13.54
CA GLU A 161 -25.51 12.47 14.89
C GLU A 161 -26.25 11.13 15.12
N ASN A 162 -26.37 10.30 14.08
CA ASN A 162 -26.81 8.91 14.15
C ASN A 162 -25.61 7.96 14.27
N GLU A 163 -24.93 7.98 15.42
CA GLU A 163 -24.11 6.83 15.84
C GLU A 163 -25.00 5.58 15.72
N ASP A 164 -24.58 4.56 14.95
CA ASP A 164 -25.42 3.37 14.70
C ASP A 164 -25.81 2.78 16.06
N ALA A 165 -27.11 2.80 16.36
CA ALA A 165 -27.57 2.40 17.67
C ALA A 165 -27.35 0.92 17.97
N TRP A 166 -27.10 0.10 16.96
CA TRP A 166 -26.60 -1.24 17.17
C TRP A 166 -25.21 -1.24 17.82
N GLU A 167 -24.33 -0.29 17.47
CA GLU A 167 -23.03 -0.09 18.11
C GLU A 167 -23.17 0.32 19.57
N GLN A 168 -24.15 1.17 19.90
CA GLN A 168 -24.44 1.51 21.30
C GLN A 168 -24.88 0.29 22.10
N ILE A 169 -25.65 -0.64 21.51
CA ILE A 169 -26.02 -1.90 22.17
C ILE A 169 -24.78 -2.81 22.34
N LEU A 170 -23.95 -2.91 21.31
CA LEU A 170 -22.77 -3.77 21.28
C LEU A 170 -21.68 -3.29 22.26
N PHE A 171 -21.26 -2.02 22.15
CA PHE A 171 -20.15 -1.44 22.91
C PHE A 171 -20.58 -0.70 24.17
N GLY A 172 -21.85 -0.30 24.29
CA GLY A 172 -22.35 0.48 25.43
C GLY A 172 -22.47 -0.29 26.74
N GLU A 173 -22.78 0.48 27.78
CA GLU A 173 -22.85 0.05 29.19
C GLU A 173 -24.19 -0.56 29.62
N LEU A 174 -25.12 -0.85 28.68
CA LEU A 174 -26.40 -1.46 29.02
C LEU A 174 -26.18 -2.76 29.80
N LYS A 175 -26.62 -2.76 31.06
CA LYS A 175 -26.37 -3.84 32.04
C LYS A 175 -27.62 -4.64 32.36
N ARG A 176 -28.81 -4.03 32.26
CA ARG A 176 -30.06 -4.70 32.61
C ARG A 176 -30.65 -5.40 31.38
N LYS A 177 -31.13 -6.64 31.56
CA LYS A 177 -31.76 -7.42 30.48
C LYS A 177 -32.90 -6.68 29.80
N SER A 178 -33.71 -5.96 30.59
CA SER A 178 -34.84 -5.17 30.09
C SER A 178 -34.41 -3.98 29.23
N GLU A 179 -33.28 -3.34 29.55
CA GLU A 179 -32.75 -2.21 28.77
C GLU A 179 -32.21 -2.69 27.42
N VAL A 180 -31.45 -3.80 27.43
CA VAL A 180 -30.94 -4.42 26.20
C VAL A 180 -32.09 -4.91 25.31
N ALA A 181 -33.10 -5.58 25.89
CA ALA A 181 -34.27 -6.03 25.15
C ALA A 181 -35.05 -4.87 24.52
N ALA A 182 -35.33 -3.81 25.29
CA ALA A 182 -36.03 -2.63 24.77
C ALA A 182 -35.26 -1.96 23.63
N ALA A 183 -33.93 -1.85 23.75
CA ALA A 183 -33.09 -1.29 22.70
C ALA A 183 -33.13 -2.16 21.42
N ILE A 184 -33.02 -3.48 21.53
CA ILE A 184 -33.12 -4.41 20.40
C ILE A 184 -34.47 -4.30 19.72
N HIS A 185 -35.58 -4.34 20.48
CA HIS A 185 -36.92 -4.27 19.90
C HIS A 185 -37.16 -2.94 19.17
N SER A 186 -36.66 -1.82 19.71
CA SER A 186 -36.71 -0.52 19.04
C SER A 186 -36.00 -0.58 17.68
N ARG A 187 -34.81 -1.17 17.63
CA ARG A 187 -34.02 -1.22 16.39
C ARG A 187 -34.53 -2.19 15.36
N ILE A 188 -35.07 -3.32 15.78
CA ILE A 188 -35.79 -4.22 14.87
C ILE A 188 -36.97 -3.46 14.26
N ALA A 189 -37.80 -2.78 15.08
CA ALA A 189 -38.96 -2.04 14.61
C ALA A 189 -38.62 -0.91 13.63
N GLU A 190 -37.51 -0.20 13.86
CA GLU A 190 -37.03 0.85 12.96
C GLU A 190 -36.51 0.33 11.61
N ASN A 191 -36.06 -0.93 11.54
CA ASN A 191 -35.46 -1.53 10.34
C ASN A 191 -36.37 -2.59 9.67
N LEU A 192 -37.68 -2.60 9.98
CA LEU A 192 -38.62 -3.54 9.35
C LEU A 192 -38.84 -3.26 7.85
N ASP A 193 -38.80 -1.98 7.45
CA ASP A 193 -39.19 -1.53 6.11
C ASP A 193 -38.03 -1.03 5.25
N SER A 194 -36.79 -1.02 5.77
CA SER A 194 -35.61 -0.52 5.08
C SER A 194 -34.65 -1.63 4.70
N ASP A 195 -33.94 -1.47 3.57
CA ASP A 195 -32.79 -2.30 3.24
C ASP A 195 -31.75 -2.16 4.36
N THR A 196 -31.60 -3.21 5.16
CA THR A 196 -30.68 -3.22 6.31
C THR A 196 -29.25 -3.08 5.79
N ASN A 197 -28.52 -2.07 6.27
CA ASN A 197 -27.13 -1.91 5.90
C ASN A 197 -26.28 -3.06 6.51
N PHE A 198 -25.15 -3.38 5.86
CA PHE A 198 -24.27 -4.47 6.29
C PHE A 198 -23.74 -4.29 7.71
N GLN A 199 -23.50 -3.04 8.13
CA GLN A 199 -22.93 -2.69 9.42
C GLN A 199 -23.85 -3.02 10.60
N SER A 200 -25.12 -2.70 10.49
CA SER A 200 -26.16 -2.99 11.48
C SER A 200 -26.36 -4.49 11.64
N LEU A 201 -26.35 -5.24 10.52
CA LEU A 201 -26.45 -6.69 10.55
C LEU A 201 -25.21 -7.34 11.17
N CYS A 202 -24.00 -6.85 10.84
CA CYS A 202 -22.75 -7.23 11.51
C CYS A 202 -22.83 -7.00 13.03
N SER A 203 -23.29 -5.82 13.46
CA SER A 203 -23.45 -5.48 14.87
C SER A 203 -24.43 -6.41 15.58
N ALA A 204 -25.59 -6.70 14.97
CA ALA A 204 -26.58 -7.62 15.50
C ALA A 204 -26.02 -9.03 15.70
N VAL A 205 -25.23 -9.53 14.74
CA VAL A 205 -24.57 -10.84 14.84
C VAL A 205 -23.53 -10.87 15.97
N TRP A 206 -22.76 -9.79 16.15
CA TRP A 206 -21.87 -9.65 17.30
C TRP A 206 -22.61 -9.58 18.64
N ILE A 207 -23.78 -8.93 18.69
CA ILE A 207 -24.62 -8.88 19.90
C ILE A 207 -25.11 -10.29 20.25
N LEU A 208 -25.60 -11.06 19.29
CA LEU A 208 -25.96 -12.47 19.49
C LEU A 208 -24.80 -13.28 20.07
N SER A 209 -23.58 -13.04 19.60
CA SER A 209 -22.39 -13.77 20.04
C SER A 209 -21.87 -13.32 21.41
N LEU A 210 -21.88 -12.02 21.71
CA LEU A 210 -21.17 -11.45 22.87
C LEU A 210 -22.06 -11.02 24.03
N LYS A 211 -23.38 -10.92 23.83
CA LYS A 211 -24.32 -10.39 24.83
C LYS A 211 -25.43 -11.40 25.17
N VAL A 212 -25.34 -12.65 24.72
CA VAL A 212 -26.36 -13.69 24.95
C VAL A 212 -26.72 -13.89 26.44
N ASP A 213 -25.80 -13.63 27.36
CA ASP A 213 -26.00 -13.74 28.81
C ASP A 213 -26.97 -12.67 29.37
N VAL A 214 -27.05 -11.52 28.71
CA VAL A 214 -27.91 -10.39 29.09
C VAL A 214 -29.16 -10.26 28.24
N LEU A 215 -29.35 -11.12 27.23
CA LEU A 215 -30.60 -11.16 26.46
C LEU A 215 -31.71 -11.86 27.27
N SER A 216 -32.92 -11.32 27.21
CA SER A 216 -34.13 -12.06 27.59
C SER A 216 -34.38 -13.17 26.56
N THR A 217 -35.31 -14.09 26.85
CA THR A 217 -35.68 -15.12 25.87
C THR A 217 -36.31 -14.49 24.63
N ASP A 218 -37.24 -13.56 24.82
CA ASP A 218 -37.92 -12.87 23.72
C ASP A 218 -36.92 -12.08 22.86
N ALA A 219 -36.05 -11.26 23.46
CA ALA A 219 -35.07 -10.48 22.71
C ALA A 219 -34.03 -11.35 21.98
N LEU A 220 -33.71 -12.53 22.52
CA LEU A 220 -32.85 -13.50 21.84
C LEU A 220 -33.54 -14.06 20.59
N ILE A 221 -34.82 -14.43 20.71
CA ILE A 221 -35.60 -14.98 19.59
C ILE A 221 -35.84 -13.91 18.53
N ASP A 222 -36.25 -12.70 18.92
CA ASP A 222 -36.50 -11.59 18.01
C ASP A 222 -35.22 -11.20 17.25
N LEU A 223 -34.10 -11.06 17.95
CA LEU A 223 -32.82 -10.73 17.32
C LEU A 223 -32.36 -11.85 16.38
N TRP A 224 -32.46 -13.11 16.81
CA TRP A 224 -32.08 -14.24 15.96
C TRP A 224 -32.98 -14.34 14.72
N ARG A 225 -34.30 -14.17 14.88
CA ARG A 225 -35.28 -14.16 13.80
C ARG A 225 -34.99 -13.05 12.80
N TRP A 226 -34.76 -11.84 13.29
CA TRP A 226 -34.39 -10.71 12.44
C TRP A 226 -33.10 -10.99 11.67
N VAL A 227 -32.05 -11.49 12.32
CA VAL A 227 -30.79 -11.88 11.66
C VAL A 227 -31.00 -12.94 10.57
N VAL A 228 -31.83 -13.96 10.82
CA VAL A 228 -32.17 -14.99 9.83
C VAL A 228 -32.93 -14.40 8.65
N GLN A 229 -33.91 -13.53 8.90
CA GLN A 229 -34.72 -12.90 7.85
C GLN A 229 -33.88 -11.98 6.97
N GLN A 230 -33.03 -11.14 7.56
CA GLN A 230 -32.14 -10.24 6.81
C GLN A 230 -31.08 -11.01 6.01
N GLY A 231 -30.56 -12.12 6.56
CA GLY A 231 -29.55 -12.96 5.88
C GLY A 231 -30.13 -14.03 4.94
N GLN A 232 -31.45 -14.14 4.81
CA GLN A 232 -32.10 -15.26 4.12
C GLN A 232 -31.69 -15.36 2.65
N SER A 233 -31.67 -14.23 1.94
CA SER A 233 -31.33 -14.18 0.51
C SER A 233 -29.94 -14.77 0.22
N TRP A 234 -28.98 -14.61 1.14
CA TRP A 234 -27.62 -15.17 1.02
C TRP A 234 -27.51 -16.62 1.46
N LEU A 235 -28.42 -17.11 2.31
CA LEU A 235 -28.50 -18.54 2.62
C LEU A 235 -29.03 -19.34 1.42
N GLU A 236 -29.83 -18.71 0.57
CA GLU A 236 -30.47 -19.32 -0.60
C GLU A 236 -29.65 -19.13 -1.90
N ASN A 237 -28.95 -18.02 -2.02
CA ASN A 237 -28.21 -17.64 -3.21
C ASN A 237 -26.71 -17.50 -2.93
N LYS A 238 -25.91 -17.77 -3.95
CA LYS A 238 -24.45 -17.61 -3.86
C LYS A 238 -24.12 -16.11 -3.90
N PRO A 239 -23.31 -15.59 -2.96
CA PRO A 239 -22.81 -14.23 -3.07
C PRO A 239 -21.89 -14.10 -4.28
N GLU A 240 -22.00 -13.00 -5.00
CA GLU A 240 -21.10 -12.66 -6.10
C GLU A 240 -20.23 -11.47 -5.72
N VAL A 241 -19.02 -11.49 -6.26
CA VAL A 241 -18.03 -10.43 -6.08
C VAL A 241 -17.60 -10.00 -7.46
N ASP A 242 -17.56 -8.69 -7.66
CA ASP A 242 -16.94 -8.10 -8.84
C ASP A 242 -15.45 -7.97 -8.53
N PRO A 243 -14.55 -8.67 -9.26
CA PRO A 243 -13.12 -8.58 -9.02
C PRO A 243 -12.61 -7.14 -9.03
N ASP A 244 -13.19 -6.28 -9.88
CA ASP A 244 -12.79 -4.88 -10.02
C ASP A 244 -13.23 -4.04 -8.80
N GLN A 245 -14.15 -4.55 -7.98
CA GLN A 245 -14.69 -3.90 -6.77
C GLN A 245 -14.37 -4.67 -5.48
N ALA A 246 -13.43 -5.62 -5.52
CA ALA A 246 -13.12 -6.54 -4.42
C ALA A 246 -13.01 -5.84 -3.04
N LEU A 247 -12.40 -4.64 -3.00
CA LEU A 247 -12.28 -3.80 -1.79
C LEU A 247 -13.61 -3.52 -1.12
N SER A 248 -14.46 -2.93 -1.94
CA SER A 248 -15.67 -2.27 -1.51
C SER A 248 -16.68 -3.32 -1.01
N GLN A 249 -16.46 -4.58 -1.39
CA GLN A 249 -17.27 -5.74 -1.04
C GLN A 249 -16.77 -6.48 0.21
N LEU A 250 -15.60 -6.14 0.79
CA LEU A 250 -15.13 -6.78 2.05
C LEU A 250 -16.09 -6.61 3.24
N PRO A 251 -16.70 -5.43 3.50
CA PRO A 251 -17.70 -5.29 4.57
C PRO A 251 -18.93 -6.19 4.36
N PHE A 252 -19.35 -6.34 3.09
CA PHE A 252 -20.42 -7.27 2.73
C PHE A 252 -20.00 -8.72 3.01
N LEU A 253 -18.83 -9.15 2.54
CA LEU A 253 -18.32 -10.51 2.74
C LEU A 253 -18.08 -10.82 4.22
N GLU A 254 -17.64 -9.85 5.02
CA GLU A 254 -17.56 -9.96 6.47
C GLU A 254 -18.94 -10.32 7.06
N THR A 255 -19.98 -9.58 6.67
CA THR A 255 -21.36 -9.79 7.14
C THR A 255 -21.84 -11.19 6.78
N VAL A 256 -21.68 -11.58 5.51
CA VAL A 256 -22.08 -12.90 5.03
C VAL A 256 -21.33 -14.03 5.75
N PHE A 257 -20.04 -13.85 6.01
CA PHE A 257 -19.24 -14.80 6.78
C PHE A 257 -19.75 -14.93 8.21
N MET A 258 -19.97 -13.81 8.91
CA MET A 258 -20.47 -13.81 10.29
C MET A 258 -21.84 -14.47 10.40
N LEU A 259 -22.73 -14.22 9.43
CA LEU A 259 -24.03 -14.90 9.33
C LEU A 259 -23.87 -16.41 9.13
N ALA A 260 -23.06 -16.83 8.17
CA ALA A 260 -22.85 -18.24 7.87
C ALA A 260 -22.31 -19.02 9.08
N VAL A 261 -21.43 -18.39 9.87
CA VAL A 261 -20.89 -18.97 11.12
C VAL A 261 -21.93 -18.98 12.23
N SER A 262 -22.67 -17.89 12.42
CA SER A 262 -23.69 -17.77 13.49
C SER A 262 -24.89 -18.68 13.27
N LEU A 263 -25.25 -18.89 12.00
CA LEU A 263 -26.37 -19.70 11.57
C LEU A 263 -25.94 -21.10 11.14
N ARG A 264 -24.79 -21.58 11.62
CA ARG A 264 -24.17 -22.86 11.21
C ARG A 264 -25.11 -24.06 11.28
N ASP A 265 -26.11 -24.05 12.15
CA ASP A 265 -27.08 -25.14 12.33
C ASP A 265 -28.17 -25.18 11.25
N LEU A 266 -28.33 -24.11 10.48
CA LEU A 266 -29.25 -24.03 9.36
C LEU A 266 -28.70 -24.77 8.14
N LYS A 267 -29.62 -25.27 7.31
CA LYS A 267 -29.27 -25.81 6.00
C LYS A 267 -28.73 -24.67 5.12
N GLY A 268 -27.67 -24.93 4.34
CA GLY A 268 -27.04 -23.92 3.48
C GLY A 268 -25.87 -23.17 4.15
N ALA A 269 -25.93 -22.90 5.45
CA ALA A 269 -24.93 -22.07 6.15
C ALA A 269 -23.47 -22.54 5.99
N ARG A 270 -23.18 -23.84 6.10
CA ARG A 270 -21.82 -24.38 5.84
C ARG A 270 -21.35 -24.24 4.40
N LYS A 271 -22.27 -24.27 3.44
CA LYS A 271 -21.95 -24.07 2.02
C LYS A 271 -21.61 -22.60 1.79
N LEU A 272 -22.47 -21.70 2.29
CA LEU A 272 -22.25 -20.25 2.27
C LEU A 272 -20.92 -19.87 2.93
N GLN A 273 -20.60 -20.45 4.09
CA GLN A 273 -19.32 -20.23 4.78
C GLN A 273 -18.13 -20.59 3.88
N LYS A 274 -18.17 -21.72 3.16
CA LYS A 274 -17.09 -22.09 2.24
C LYS A 274 -16.98 -21.16 1.04
N GLU A 275 -18.13 -20.73 0.51
CA GLU A 275 -18.20 -19.82 -0.64
C GLU A 275 -17.64 -18.45 -0.29
N VAL A 276 -18.10 -17.83 0.81
CA VAL A 276 -17.62 -16.52 1.26
C VAL A 276 -16.13 -16.53 1.62
N VAL A 277 -15.61 -17.61 2.23
CA VAL A 277 -14.17 -17.74 2.47
C VAL A 277 -13.37 -17.83 1.16
N GLY A 278 -13.91 -18.52 0.15
CA GLY A 278 -13.32 -18.55 -1.19
C GLY A 278 -13.29 -17.18 -1.86
N LEU A 279 -14.36 -16.39 -1.70
CA LEU A 279 -14.46 -15.04 -2.24
C LEU A 279 -13.53 -14.06 -1.53
N VAL A 280 -13.44 -14.13 -0.20
CA VAL A 280 -12.49 -13.29 0.57
C VAL A 280 -11.05 -13.60 0.19
N ARG A 281 -10.72 -14.88 -0.03
CA ARG A 281 -9.42 -15.27 -0.55
C ARG A 281 -9.16 -14.65 -1.93
N MET A 282 -10.11 -14.78 -2.84
CA MET A 282 -10.00 -14.16 -4.17
C MET A 282 -9.81 -12.65 -4.06
N CYS A 283 -10.53 -11.98 -3.16
CA CYS A 283 -10.35 -10.55 -2.91
C CYS A 283 -8.93 -10.21 -2.45
N ILE A 284 -8.28 -11.05 -1.64
CA ILE A 284 -6.88 -10.84 -1.21
C ILE A 284 -5.90 -11.13 -2.36
N ASP A 285 -6.15 -12.21 -3.11
CA ASP A 285 -5.28 -12.65 -4.21
C ASP A 285 -5.29 -11.64 -5.38
N GLU A 286 -6.44 -11.04 -5.70
CA GLU A 286 -6.61 -10.08 -6.81
C GLU A 286 -6.04 -8.68 -6.53
N THR A 287 -5.53 -8.43 -5.33
CA THR A 287 -5.39 -7.05 -4.85
C THR A 287 -4.16 -6.74 -4.04
N SER A 288 -3.38 -7.76 -3.71
CA SER A 288 -1.99 -7.58 -3.37
C SER A 288 -1.16 -8.46 -4.29
N ASP A 289 0.13 -8.17 -4.44
CA ASP A 289 1.08 -9.05 -5.12
C ASP A 289 1.56 -10.17 -4.17
N ASN A 290 2.30 -11.13 -4.70
CA ASN A 290 2.95 -12.24 -3.98
C ASN A 290 3.86 -11.81 -2.84
N ASP A 291 4.45 -10.63 -2.95
CA ASP A 291 5.26 -10.03 -1.89
C ASP A 291 4.43 -9.18 -0.90
N GLY A 292 3.10 -9.17 -1.06
CA GLY A 292 2.18 -8.41 -0.23
C GLY A 292 1.89 -6.99 -0.70
N THR A 293 2.53 -6.50 -1.78
CA THR A 293 2.33 -5.11 -2.21
C THR A 293 0.88 -4.88 -2.63
N PRO A 294 0.12 -3.97 -1.99
CA PRO A 294 -1.27 -3.72 -2.35
C PRO A 294 -1.38 -3.00 -3.70
N GLN A 295 -2.44 -3.27 -4.44
CA GLN A 295 -2.80 -2.46 -5.60
C GLN A 295 -3.12 -1.01 -5.20
N PRO A 296 -2.92 -0.03 -6.10
CA PRO A 296 -3.08 1.39 -5.78
C PRO A 296 -4.46 1.75 -5.25
N GLN A 297 -5.51 1.19 -5.84
CA GLN A 297 -6.90 1.39 -5.41
C GLN A 297 -7.16 0.97 -3.95
N TRP A 298 -6.35 0.06 -3.39
CA TRP A 298 -6.47 -0.43 -2.02
C TRP A 298 -5.92 0.54 -0.99
N ILE A 299 -4.88 1.30 -1.36
CA ILE A 299 -4.07 2.06 -0.40
C ILE A 299 -4.92 3.09 0.38
N PRO A 300 -5.80 3.91 -0.24
CA PRO A 300 -6.55 4.93 0.50
C PRO A 300 -7.47 4.38 1.59
N GLY A 301 -8.02 3.18 1.43
CA GLY A 301 -8.97 2.53 2.35
C GLY A 301 -8.41 1.27 3.03
N ILE A 302 -7.09 1.05 2.97
CA ILE A 302 -6.48 -0.24 3.33
C ILE A 302 -6.71 -0.61 4.80
N VAL A 303 -6.73 0.38 5.70
CA VAL A 303 -6.95 0.15 7.13
C VAL A 303 -8.36 -0.37 7.41
N ASP A 304 -9.37 0.14 6.69
CA ASP A 304 -10.75 -0.32 6.81
C ASP A 304 -10.90 -1.76 6.30
N SER A 305 -10.33 -2.06 5.14
CA SER A 305 -10.30 -3.40 4.56
C SER A 305 -9.62 -4.41 5.49
N LEU A 306 -8.42 -4.07 5.99
CA LEU A 306 -7.69 -4.89 6.96
C LEU A 306 -8.46 -5.05 8.27
N SER A 307 -9.20 -4.02 8.70
CA SER A 307 -10.06 -4.10 9.88
C SER A 307 -11.22 -5.09 9.68
N CYS A 308 -11.80 -5.18 8.49
CA CYS A 308 -12.82 -6.20 8.16
C CYS A 308 -12.23 -7.61 8.31
N LEU A 309 -11.05 -7.86 7.70
CA LEU A 309 -10.36 -9.15 7.79
C LEU A 309 -10.00 -9.50 9.25
N ALA A 310 -9.57 -8.52 10.03
CA ALA A 310 -9.29 -8.67 11.45
C ALA A 310 -10.55 -9.04 12.26
N ARG A 311 -11.67 -8.36 12.05
CA ARG A 311 -12.95 -8.67 12.71
C ARG A 311 -13.47 -10.06 12.34
N MET A 312 -13.37 -10.44 11.06
CA MET A 312 -13.68 -11.82 10.62
C MET A 312 -12.81 -12.85 11.34
N SER A 313 -11.52 -12.57 11.51
CA SER A 313 -10.58 -13.46 12.21
C SER A 313 -10.90 -13.59 13.69
N LEU A 314 -11.24 -12.49 14.34
CA LEU A 314 -11.71 -12.48 15.72
C LEU A 314 -13.02 -13.29 15.86
N PHE A 315 -13.96 -13.10 14.93
CA PHE A 315 -15.23 -13.83 14.93
C PHE A 315 -15.03 -15.34 14.74
N ALA A 316 -14.19 -15.72 13.78
CA ALA A 316 -13.83 -17.11 13.54
C ALA A 316 -13.22 -17.74 14.81
N ARG A 317 -12.29 -17.02 15.47
CA ARG A 317 -11.67 -17.47 16.72
C ARG A 317 -12.68 -17.68 17.84
N VAL A 318 -13.63 -16.76 18.02
CA VAL A 318 -14.72 -16.89 19.00
C VAL A 318 -15.52 -18.16 18.74
N HIS A 319 -15.85 -18.45 17.49
CA HIS A 319 -16.67 -19.62 17.14
C HIS A 319 -15.88 -20.92 16.91
N GLY A 320 -14.56 -20.91 17.12
CA GLY A 320 -13.70 -22.08 16.90
C GLY A 320 -13.53 -22.46 15.42
N GLU A 321 -13.81 -21.53 14.51
CA GLU A 321 -13.70 -21.70 13.07
C GLU A 321 -12.28 -21.41 12.58
N ARG A 322 -11.87 -22.10 11.51
CA ARG A 322 -10.59 -21.83 10.82
C ARG A 322 -10.87 -21.03 9.57
N LEU A 323 -10.50 -19.76 9.59
CA LEU A 323 -10.69 -18.85 8.46
C LEU A 323 -9.52 -18.93 7.47
N TRP A 324 -8.29 -18.87 7.97
CA TRP A 324 -7.08 -18.81 7.14
C TRP A 324 -6.35 -20.15 7.08
N ASN A 325 -5.95 -20.54 5.87
CA ASN A 325 -4.91 -21.54 5.68
C ASN A 325 -3.51 -20.88 5.72
N GLU A 326 -2.45 -21.69 5.67
CA GLU A 326 -1.08 -21.18 5.78
C GLU A 326 -0.73 -20.19 4.66
N SER A 327 -1.10 -20.52 3.42
CA SER A 327 -0.80 -19.69 2.25
C SER A 327 -1.43 -18.30 2.35
N ILE A 328 -2.70 -18.21 2.77
CA ILE A 328 -3.38 -16.92 2.96
C ILE A 328 -2.77 -16.19 4.16
N ARG A 329 -2.39 -16.90 5.23
CA ARG A 329 -1.74 -16.26 6.38
C ARG A 329 -0.41 -15.61 5.97
N THR A 330 0.42 -16.31 5.22
CA THR A 330 1.67 -15.76 4.66
C THR A 330 1.39 -14.52 3.82
N ARG A 331 0.41 -14.59 2.89
CA ARG A 331 0.01 -13.46 2.05
C ARG A 331 -0.45 -12.25 2.88
N LEU A 332 -1.27 -12.46 3.90
CA LEU A 332 -1.73 -11.41 4.82
C LEU A 332 -0.57 -10.81 5.63
N HIS A 333 0.40 -11.62 6.06
CA HIS A 333 1.57 -11.12 6.76
C HIS A 333 2.42 -10.21 5.87
N SER A 334 2.71 -10.65 4.64
CA SER A 334 3.43 -9.83 3.67
C SER A 334 2.66 -8.54 3.34
N LEU A 335 1.33 -8.62 3.18
CA LEU A 335 0.50 -7.43 2.99
C LEU A 335 0.61 -6.46 4.17
N LEU A 336 0.55 -6.95 5.41
CA LEU A 336 0.72 -6.12 6.59
C LEU A 336 2.09 -5.47 6.64
N GLU A 337 3.16 -6.19 6.28
CA GLU A 337 4.52 -5.66 6.22
C GLU A 337 4.61 -4.50 5.22
N ARG A 338 4.07 -4.68 4.01
CA ARG A 338 4.04 -3.64 2.97
C ARG A 338 3.17 -2.44 3.35
N VAL A 339 2.02 -2.66 4.00
CA VAL A 339 1.18 -1.55 4.49
C VAL A 339 1.87 -0.77 5.60
N VAL A 340 2.60 -1.43 6.50
CA VAL A 340 3.32 -0.75 7.59
C VAL A 340 4.53 0.03 7.07
N SER A 341 5.20 -0.41 5.99
CA SER A 341 6.29 0.37 5.39
C SER A 341 5.80 1.64 4.67
N LEU A 342 4.53 1.68 4.24
CA LEU A 342 3.85 2.90 3.76
C LEU A 342 3.50 3.89 4.90
N CYS A 343 3.76 3.55 6.17
CA CYS A 343 3.47 4.42 7.31
C CYS A 343 4.65 5.34 7.64
N THR A 344 4.34 6.62 7.87
CA THR A 344 5.23 7.65 8.45
C THR A 344 4.60 8.20 9.73
N PRO A 345 5.30 9.00 10.56
CA PRO A 345 4.77 9.51 11.84
C PRO A 345 3.41 10.18 11.77
N ASN A 346 3.08 10.78 10.62
CA ASN A 346 1.91 11.63 10.50
C ASN A 346 0.80 11.04 9.61
N ARG A 347 1.04 9.92 8.92
CA ARG A 347 0.11 9.38 7.90
C ARG A 347 0.52 8.03 7.34
N ILE A 348 -0.40 7.41 6.62
CA ILE A 348 -0.13 6.34 5.64
C ILE A 348 -0.08 6.98 4.24
N ALA A 349 0.85 6.58 3.38
CA ALA A 349 0.91 7.06 1.99
C ALA A 349 -0.45 6.92 1.30
N PHE A 350 -0.86 7.92 0.51
CA PHE A 350 -2.15 8.02 -0.19
C PHE A 350 -3.45 7.88 0.66
N SER A 351 -3.38 7.70 1.99
CA SER A 351 -4.55 7.75 2.90
C SER A 351 -5.17 9.16 3.08
N GLY A 352 -6.49 9.27 3.10
CA GLY A 352 -7.23 10.55 3.16
C GLY A 352 -7.16 11.33 4.48
N ALA A 353 -6.33 10.93 5.44
CA ALA A 353 -6.14 11.66 6.70
C ALA A 353 -5.46 13.02 6.44
N GLU A 354 -6.25 14.04 6.11
CA GLU A 354 -5.82 15.44 6.03
C GLU A 354 -5.80 16.12 7.40
N ARG A 355 -6.35 15.48 8.44
CA ARG A 355 -6.49 16.04 9.78
C ARG A 355 -5.38 15.52 10.71
N GLU A 356 -4.80 16.45 11.46
CA GLU A 356 -3.95 16.13 12.62
C GLU A 356 -4.75 15.28 13.63
N GLY A 357 -4.32 14.03 13.85
CA GLY A 357 -4.92 13.12 14.85
C GLY A 357 -5.43 11.79 14.29
N ASP A 358 -5.94 11.77 13.06
CA ASP A 358 -6.54 10.58 12.44
C ASP A 358 -5.49 9.45 12.24
N ALA A 359 -4.25 9.81 11.94
CA ALA A 359 -3.18 8.83 11.74
C ALA A 359 -2.88 8.00 13.00
N CYS A 360 -2.96 8.57 14.21
CA CYS A 360 -2.72 7.82 15.44
C CYS A 360 -3.79 6.74 15.68
N GLU A 361 -5.03 7.01 15.28
CA GLU A 361 -6.11 6.03 15.31
C GLU A 361 -5.83 4.89 14.33
N ASP A 362 -5.46 5.21 13.09
CA ASP A 362 -5.10 4.20 12.08
C ASP A 362 -3.92 3.33 12.51
N PHE A 363 -2.89 3.88 13.15
CA PHE A 363 -1.79 3.07 13.69
C PHE A 363 -2.24 2.16 14.84
N THR A 364 -3.19 2.63 15.66
CA THR A 364 -3.79 1.80 16.72
C THR A 364 -4.61 0.68 16.10
N ARG A 365 -5.36 0.96 15.04
CA ARG A 365 -6.14 -0.02 14.26
C ARG A 365 -5.24 -1.06 13.63
N LEU A 366 -4.20 -0.66 12.90
CA LEU A 366 -3.21 -1.57 12.30
C LEU A 366 -2.56 -2.47 13.35
N ARG A 367 -2.26 -1.94 14.54
CA ARG A 367 -1.73 -2.74 15.63
C ARG A 367 -2.72 -3.79 16.14
N THR A 368 -4.00 -3.43 16.26
CA THR A 368 -5.06 -4.40 16.57
C THR A 368 -5.25 -5.41 15.44
N VAL A 369 -5.09 -5.01 14.17
CA VAL A 369 -5.10 -5.92 13.02
C VAL A 369 -3.98 -6.96 13.13
N LEU A 370 -2.74 -6.56 13.43
CA LEU A 370 -1.62 -7.50 13.62
C LEU A 370 -1.97 -8.59 14.65
N SER A 371 -2.56 -8.20 15.78
CA SER A 371 -2.96 -9.14 16.83
C SER A 371 -4.14 -10.02 16.43
N ALA A 372 -5.12 -9.47 15.71
CA ALA A 372 -6.29 -10.20 15.25
C ALA A 372 -5.94 -11.26 14.19
N LEU A 373 -5.00 -10.93 13.30
CA LEU A 373 -4.52 -11.82 12.23
C LEU A 373 -3.43 -12.81 12.68
N ASP A 374 -3.02 -12.77 13.95
CA ASP A 374 -1.97 -13.62 14.52
C ASP A 374 -0.63 -13.46 13.79
N TYR A 375 -0.24 -12.21 13.52
CA TYR A 375 1.03 -11.90 12.85
C TYR A 375 2.23 -12.45 13.64
N GLN A 376 3.11 -13.17 12.92
CA GLN A 376 4.25 -13.89 13.53
C GLN A 376 5.63 -13.34 13.15
N GLY A 377 5.72 -12.24 12.38
CA GLY A 377 7.01 -11.65 11.96
C GLY A 377 7.72 -10.81 13.03
N GLY A 378 7.60 -11.22 14.30
CA GLY A 378 8.27 -10.59 15.43
C GLY A 378 7.54 -9.38 16.04
N GLU A 379 8.07 -8.88 17.16
CA GLU A 379 7.52 -7.72 17.88
C GLU A 379 7.92 -6.37 17.26
N GLY A 380 8.76 -6.36 16.22
CA GLY A 380 9.29 -5.15 15.59
C GLY A 380 8.18 -4.23 15.08
N LEU A 381 7.25 -4.76 14.28
CA LEU A 381 6.13 -3.99 13.73
C LEU A 381 5.16 -3.49 14.79
N ASP A 382 4.78 -4.32 15.78
CA ASP A 382 3.91 -3.88 16.89
C ASP A 382 4.54 -2.71 17.65
N ARG A 383 5.85 -2.79 17.94
CA ARG A 383 6.58 -1.71 18.62
C ARG A 383 6.69 -0.45 17.76
N TYR A 384 6.91 -0.60 16.45
CA TYR A 384 6.94 0.51 15.50
C TYR A 384 5.59 1.23 15.45
N LEU A 385 4.49 0.51 15.19
CA LEU A 385 3.13 1.04 15.18
C LEU A 385 2.74 1.63 16.54
N LYS A 386 3.16 1.04 17.65
CA LYS A 386 2.95 1.61 18.99
C LYS A 386 3.68 2.95 19.16
N GLY A 387 4.88 3.09 18.60
CA GLY A 387 5.61 4.35 18.58
C GLY A 387 4.84 5.42 17.82
N LEU A 388 4.43 5.10 16.59
CA LEU A 388 3.61 5.95 15.71
C LEU A 388 2.29 6.37 16.39
N ALA A 389 1.51 5.41 16.90
CA ALA A 389 0.24 5.64 17.60
C ALA A 389 0.38 6.52 18.84
N SER A 390 1.58 6.61 19.43
CA SER A 390 1.86 7.45 20.59
C SER A 390 2.41 8.84 20.27
N GLY A 391 2.57 9.17 18.98
CA GLY A 391 3.17 10.42 18.51
C GLY A 391 4.62 10.60 18.97
N LYS A 392 5.30 9.51 19.36
CA LYS A 392 6.68 9.57 19.85
C LYS A 392 7.65 9.49 18.70
N SER A 393 8.74 10.27 18.80
CA SER A 393 9.87 10.14 17.88
C SER A 393 10.37 8.70 17.83
N LEU A 394 10.51 8.19 16.60
CA LEU A 394 11.03 6.86 16.28
C LEU A 394 12.56 6.84 16.17
N SER A 395 13.26 7.80 16.78
CA SER A 395 14.73 7.89 16.75
C SER A 395 15.43 6.72 17.47
N ALA A 396 14.72 6.02 18.36
CA ALA A 396 15.26 4.95 19.20
C ALA A 396 14.93 3.52 18.72
N ILE A 397 14.66 3.31 17.42
CA ILE A 397 14.50 1.94 16.89
C ILE A 397 15.79 1.16 17.14
N ARG A 398 15.63 0.00 17.79
CA ARG A 398 16.76 -0.85 18.18
C ARG A 398 17.05 -1.81 17.04
N SER A 399 18.32 -2.12 16.81
CA SER A 399 18.75 -3.10 15.80
C SER A 399 18.20 -4.52 16.06
N GLU A 400 17.72 -4.78 17.28
CA GLU A 400 17.06 -6.04 17.66
C GLU A 400 15.62 -6.15 17.15
N TRP A 401 15.04 -5.07 16.61
CA TRP A 401 13.72 -5.15 16.01
C TRP A 401 13.86 -5.77 14.62
N GLU A 402 13.43 -7.01 14.48
CA GLU A 402 13.22 -7.64 13.18
C GLU A 402 12.11 -6.85 12.47
N LEU A 403 12.50 -6.00 11.54
CA LEU A 403 11.59 -5.22 10.68
C LEU A 403 11.78 -5.70 9.25
N PRO A 404 10.71 -5.69 8.42
CA PRO A 404 10.80 -6.09 7.03
C PRO A 404 11.59 -5.05 6.21
N GLU A 405 11.82 -5.37 4.95
CA GLU A 405 12.43 -4.47 3.98
C GLU A 405 11.71 -3.11 3.96
N GLU A 406 12.50 -2.05 4.05
CA GLU A 406 12.03 -0.65 4.15
C GLU A 406 11.46 -0.15 2.83
N THR A 407 11.99 -0.70 1.75
CA THR A 407 11.83 -0.29 0.35
C THR A 407 11.37 -1.49 -0.45
N PHE A 408 10.60 -1.24 -1.50
CA PHE A 408 10.10 -2.29 -2.41
C PHE A 408 9.59 -1.70 -3.72
N GLN A 409 9.50 -2.54 -4.73
CA GLN A 409 8.85 -2.27 -6.00
C GLN A 409 8.10 -3.52 -6.47
N SER A 410 6.91 -3.33 -7.04
CA SER A 410 6.13 -4.40 -7.64
C SER A 410 5.62 -3.96 -9.01
N ASP A 411 6.06 -4.66 -10.06
CA ASP A 411 5.55 -4.50 -11.43
C ASP A 411 4.08 -4.89 -11.53
N TRP A 412 3.65 -5.88 -10.75
CA TRP A 412 2.28 -6.37 -10.77
C TRP A 412 1.32 -5.39 -10.11
N ALA A 413 1.69 -4.88 -8.93
CA ALA A 413 0.87 -3.89 -8.22
C ALA A 413 1.05 -2.48 -8.78
N MET A 414 2.13 -2.23 -9.55
CA MET A 414 2.48 -0.91 -10.06
C MET A 414 2.66 0.14 -8.95
N VAL A 415 3.30 -0.30 -7.86
CA VAL A 415 3.63 0.51 -6.68
C VAL A 415 5.10 0.33 -6.34
N ALA A 416 5.79 1.44 -6.04
CA ALA A 416 7.12 1.45 -5.45
C ALA A 416 7.14 2.32 -4.19
N ASN A 417 7.97 1.95 -3.24
CA ASN A 417 8.21 2.68 -2.00
C ASN A 417 9.72 2.83 -1.81
N LEU A 418 10.22 4.03 -2.09
CA LEU A 418 11.60 4.43 -1.81
C LEU A 418 11.64 5.04 -0.41
N ARG A 419 12.54 4.58 0.46
CA ARG A 419 12.54 4.96 1.88
C ARG A 419 13.93 4.94 2.49
N SER A 420 14.28 6.01 3.22
CA SER A 420 15.60 6.12 3.87
C SER A 420 15.83 5.10 4.98
N SER A 421 14.89 4.98 5.93
CA SER A 421 14.97 4.02 7.02
C SER A 421 13.63 3.86 7.77
N TRP A 422 13.54 2.90 8.69
CA TRP A 422 12.46 2.87 9.69
C TRP A 422 12.56 4.00 10.73
N LYS A 423 13.72 4.64 10.91
CA LYS A 423 13.98 5.62 11.98
C LYS A 423 13.59 7.03 11.56
N SER A 424 12.94 7.75 12.47
CA SER A 424 12.72 9.19 12.35
C SER A 424 14.06 9.95 12.51
N PRO A 425 14.33 10.98 11.69
CA PRO A 425 13.48 11.49 10.60
C PRO A 425 13.44 10.56 9.37
N ILE A 426 12.24 10.29 8.85
CA ILE A 426 11.99 9.42 7.70
C ILE A 426 11.89 10.28 6.44
N ASP A 427 12.59 9.82 5.39
CA ASP A 427 12.39 10.29 4.03
C ASP A 427 11.74 9.17 3.23
N GLN A 428 10.68 9.49 2.49
CA GLN A 428 9.93 8.51 1.72
C GLN A 428 9.40 9.12 0.42
N CYS A 429 9.43 8.35 -0.66
CA CYS A 429 8.77 8.63 -1.92
C CYS A 429 8.03 7.38 -2.37
N VAL A 430 6.70 7.41 -2.31
CA VAL A 430 5.85 6.34 -2.84
C VAL A 430 5.39 6.72 -4.24
N VAL A 431 5.57 5.80 -5.18
CA VAL A 431 5.23 5.97 -6.60
C VAL A 431 4.13 4.99 -6.96
N ILE A 432 3.02 5.50 -7.50
CA ILE A 432 1.96 4.71 -8.13
C ILE A 432 2.02 4.95 -9.64
N HIS A 433 2.06 3.87 -10.42
CA HIS A 433 2.25 3.91 -11.88
C HIS A 433 1.27 3.01 -12.65
N ASP A 434 0.06 2.84 -12.13
CA ASP A 434 -1.02 2.00 -12.69
C ASP A 434 -1.86 2.65 -13.80
N SER A 435 -1.70 3.96 -14.00
CA SER A 435 -2.41 4.73 -15.01
C SER A 435 -1.44 5.48 -15.91
N SER A 436 -1.95 6.15 -16.95
CA SER A 436 -1.13 7.00 -17.82
C SER A 436 -0.50 8.21 -17.10
N THR A 437 -0.99 8.55 -15.90
CA THR A 437 -0.44 9.61 -15.04
C THR A 437 0.09 9.01 -13.74
N LEU A 438 1.39 9.17 -13.49
CA LEU A 438 1.99 8.75 -12.22
C LEU A 438 1.39 9.53 -11.05
N SER A 439 1.36 8.93 -9.87
CA SER A 439 1.10 9.64 -8.62
C SER A 439 2.26 9.49 -7.66
N LEU A 440 2.62 10.57 -6.97
CA LEU A 440 3.66 10.58 -5.95
C LEU A 440 3.08 10.95 -4.58
N ASP A 441 3.63 10.33 -3.54
CA ASP A 441 3.45 10.73 -2.15
C ASP A 441 4.83 10.84 -1.50
N VAL A 442 5.24 12.07 -1.18
CA VAL A 442 6.61 12.36 -0.72
C VAL A 442 6.59 12.95 0.67
N VAL A 443 7.44 12.40 1.54
CA VAL A 443 7.70 12.87 2.90
C VAL A 443 9.19 13.18 3.04
N ALA A 444 9.51 14.38 3.52
CA ALA A 444 10.87 14.77 3.89
C ALA A 444 10.96 14.97 5.39
N ALA A 445 11.84 14.23 6.04
CA ALA A 445 12.07 14.30 7.48
C ALA A 445 10.77 14.28 8.31
N ASP A 446 9.91 13.29 8.04
CA ASP A 446 8.58 13.09 8.63
C ASP A 446 7.49 14.11 8.19
N ILE A 447 7.83 15.11 7.37
CA ILE A 447 6.90 16.17 6.93
C ILE A 447 6.47 15.94 5.47
N PRO A 448 5.16 15.79 5.17
CA PRO A 448 4.64 15.65 3.82
C PRO A 448 4.96 16.84 2.92
N ILE A 449 5.47 16.61 1.70
CA ILE A 449 5.79 17.68 0.74
C ILE A 449 4.90 17.63 -0.49
N PHE A 450 4.76 16.46 -1.09
CA PHE A 450 4.04 16.28 -2.34
C PHE A 450 3.00 15.18 -2.17
N ARG A 451 1.84 15.39 -2.78
CA ARG A 451 0.81 14.35 -2.87
C ARG A 451 -0.06 14.54 -4.10
N GLY A 452 -0.11 13.52 -4.94
CA GLY A 452 -1.08 13.42 -6.02
C GLY A 452 -0.41 13.17 -7.36
N LYS A 453 -1.13 13.53 -8.43
CA LYS A 453 -0.71 13.24 -9.80
C LYS A 453 0.55 14.04 -10.17
N TRP A 454 1.57 13.34 -10.65
CA TRP A 454 2.74 13.91 -11.29
C TRP A 454 2.46 14.06 -12.78
N GLU A 455 1.84 15.17 -13.14
CA GLU A 455 1.34 15.43 -14.49
C GLU A 455 2.50 15.76 -15.45
N ALA A 456 2.32 15.41 -16.72
CA ALA A 456 3.17 15.82 -17.82
C ALA A 456 2.31 16.27 -19.01
N GLU A 457 2.69 17.38 -19.62
CA GLU A 457 2.17 17.85 -20.88
C GLU A 457 3.34 17.97 -21.85
N LEU A 458 3.22 17.31 -23.01
CA LEU A 458 4.23 17.32 -24.05
C LEU A 458 3.66 17.99 -25.30
N GLN A 459 4.32 19.03 -25.79
CA GLN A 459 4.07 19.57 -27.12
C GLN A 459 5.22 19.21 -28.05
N VAL A 460 4.88 18.66 -29.22
CA VAL A 460 5.81 18.37 -30.31
C VAL A 460 5.48 19.30 -31.47
N ASP A 461 6.44 20.10 -31.90
CA ASP A 461 6.25 21.09 -32.98
C ASP A 461 5.04 22.02 -32.77
N GLY A 462 4.78 22.38 -31.51
CA GLY A 462 3.69 23.24 -31.08
C GLY A 462 2.32 22.55 -30.97
N GLN A 463 2.25 21.24 -31.20
CA GLN A 463 1.05 20.44 -31.04
C GLN A 463 1.10 19.63 -29.75
N LEU A 464 0.07 19.72 -28.91
CA LEU A 464 -0.08 18.89 -27.72
C LEU A 464 -0.20 17.41 -28.10
N ILE A 465 0.59 16.57 -27.47
CA ILE A 465 0.55 15.11 -27.58
C ILE A 465 -0.15 14.57 -26.36
N GLU A 466 -1.27 13.88 -26.59
CA GLU A 466 -1.96 13.11 -25.57
C GLU A 466 -1.43 11.67 -25.60
N SER A 467 -1.20 11.10 -24.43
CA SER A 467 -0.81 9.70 -24.28
C SER A 467 -1.65 9.03 -23.19
N ASP A 468 -2.30 7.94 -23.57
CA ASP A 468 -2.97 7.00 -22.68
C ASP A 468 -2.09 5.78 -22.37
N ALA A 469 -0.82 5.79 -22.81
CA ALA A 469 0.11 4.68 -22.63
C ALA A 469 0.39 4.43 -21.16
N GLN A 470 0.54 3.17 -20.79
CA GLN A 470 0.90 2.76 -19.43
C GLN A 470 2.39 2.96 -19.19
N TRP A 471 2.74 3.15 -17.92
CA TRP A 471 4.14 3.21 -17.49
C TRP A 471 4.65 1.80 -17.18
N THR A 472 5.90 1.53 -17.55
CA THR A 472 6.63 0.33 -17.20
C THR A 472 7.85 0.69 -16.35
N CYS A 473 8.15 -0.11 -15.33
CA CYS A 473 9.40 0.01 -14.59
C CYS A 473 10.51 -0.65 -15.42
N SER A 474 11.43 0.14 -15.97
CA SER A 474 12.58 -0.38 -16.72
C SER A 474 13.72 -0.78 -15.80
N CYS A 475 13.88 -0.08 -14.67
CA CYS A 475 14.96 -0.33 -13.73
C CYS A 475 14.53 -0.04 -12.29
N TRP A 476 14.90 -0.95 -11.39
CA TRP A 476 14.79 -0.78 -9.94
C TRP A 476 16.13 -1.16 -9.31
N PHE A 477 16.66 -0.29 -8.46
CA PHE A 477 17.93 -0.52 -7.76
C PHE A 477 17.86 0.08 -6.36
N GLU A 478 18.34 -0.67 -5.36
CA GLU A 478 18.46 -0.18 -3.99
C GLU A 478 19.76 -0.66 -3.36
N ASP A 479 20.34 0.19 -2.51
CA ASP A 479 21.45 -0.17 -1.63
C ASP A 479 21.43 0.67 -0.32
N ALA A 480 22.55 0.68 0.41
CA ALA A 480 22.65 1.40 1.68
C ALA A 480 22.68 2.94 1.55
N GLU A 481 22.92 3.48 0.36
CA GLU A 481 23.03 4.92 0.07
C GLU A 481 21.85 5.44 -0.75
N VAL A 482 21.24 4.63 -1.62
CA VAL A 482 20.23 5.09 -2.59
C VAL A 482 19.12 4.08 -2.83
N ASP A 483 17.91 4.61 -3.06
CA ASP A 483 16.86 3.91 -3.77
C ASP A 483 16.66 4.60 -5.13
N PHE A 484 16.57 3.82 -6.20
CA PHE A 484 16.49 4.27 -7.59
C PHE A 484 15.39 3.51 -8.33
N MET A 485 14.56 4.26 -9.05
CA MET A 485 13.55 3.73 -9.95
C MET A 485 13.58 4.48 -11.28
N GLU A 486 13.45 3.74 -12.38
CA GLU A 486 13.23 4.28 -13.71
C GLU A 486 11.93 3.75 -14.30
N LEU A 487 11.11 4.67 -14.79
CA LEU A 487 9.82 4.42 -15.41
C LEU A 487 9.83 4.93 -16.85
N VAL A 488 9.25 4.17 -17.76
CA VAL A 488 9.16 4.51 -19.19
C VAL A 488 7.70 4.48 -19.64
N GLN A 489 7.31 5.49 -20.41
CA GLN A 489 6.05 5.55 -21.16
C GLN A 489 6.37 5.77 -22.63
N GLU A 490 5.94 4.84 -23.47
CA GLU A 490 6.06 4.92 -24.93
C GLU A 490 4.72 5.34 -25.52
N GLY A 491 4.67 6.57 -26.05
CA GLY A 491 3.47 7.18 -26.59
C GLY A 491 3.35 7.05 -28.11
N PRO A 492 2.37 7.75 -28.70
CA PRO A 492 2.18 7.75 -30.16
C PRO A 492 3.40 8.33 -30.89
N ASP A 493 3.53 7.96 -32.17
CA ASP A 493 4.52 8.50 -33.10
C ASP A 493 5.99 8.40 -32.61
N GLY A 494 6.28 7.39 -31.80
CA GLY A 494 7.62 7.15 -31.26
C GLY A 494 8.04 8.16 -30.19
N THR A 495 7.07 8.82 -29.54
CA THR A 495 7.33 9.59 -28.32
C THR A 495 7.69 8.65 -27.17
N LYS A 496 8.70 9.02 -26.39
CA LYS A 496 9.13 8.30 -25.19
C LYS A 496 9.34 9.31 -24.08
N ILE A 497 8.68 9.09 -22.94
CA ILE A 497 8.95 9.82 -21.70
C ILE A 497 9.54 8.82 -20.72
N MET A 498 10.69 9.15 -20.17
CA MET A 498 11.32 8.40 -19.08
C MET A 498 11.35 9.28 -17.84
N ARG A 499 11.08 8.69 -16.68
CA ARG A 499 11.15 9.35 -15.38
C ARG A 499 12.04 8.55 -14.45
N GLN A 500 13.01 9.21 -13.83
CA GLN A 500 13.86 8.61 -12.80
C GLN A 500 13.56 9.26 -11.45
N VAL A 501 13.44 8.43 -10.42
CA VAL A 501 13.26 8.83 -9.03
C VAL A 501 14.46 8.32 -8.25
N ILE A 502 15.25 9.22 -7.67
CA ILE A 502 16.46 8.90 -6.92
C ILE A 502 16.33 9.45 -5.50
N LEU A 503 16.22 8.58 -4.50
CA LEU A 503 16.17 8.98 -3.09
C LEU A 503 17.51 8.65 -2.42
N LEU A 504 18.24 9.68 -1.97
CA LEU A 504 19.48 9.47 -1.22
C LEU A 504 19.18 9.30 0.27
N ARG A 505 19.33 8.06 0.74
CA ARG A 505 18.86 7.61 2.06
C ARG A 505 19.52 8.36 3.21
N GLN A 506 20.79 8.74 3.06
CA GLN A 506 21.58 9.40 4.10
C GLN A 506 21.74 10.90 3.88
N ASP A 507 21.46 11.37 2.67
CA ASP A 507 21.71 12.76 2.27
C ASP A 507 20.45 13.62 2.35
N HIS A 508 19.25 13.10 2.62
CA HIS A 508 18.02 13.89 2.68
C HIS A 508 17.79 14.69 1.38
N GLN A 509 17.88 13.96 0.26
CA GLN A 509 17.71 14.49 -1.09
C GLN A 509 16.85 13.56 -1.94
N LEU A 510 15.98 14.17 -2.76
CA LEU A 510 15.25 13.51 -3.84
C LEU A 510 15.64 14.15 -5.17
N ILE A 511 15.93 13.34 -6.18
CA ILE A 511 16.18 13.81 -7.54
C ILE A 511 15.08 13.23 -8.42
N LEU A 512 14.40 14.11 -9.14
CA LEU A 512 13.40 13.75 -10.15
C LEU A 512 13.97 14.13 -11.52
N ASN A 513 14.25 13.14 -12.35
CA ASN A 513 14.68 13.36 -13.72
C ASN A 513 13.57 12.96 -14.70
N GLN A 514 13.52 13.66 -15.82
CA GLN A 514 12.58 13.40 -16.90
C GLN A 514 13.32 13.54 -18.22
N SER A 515 13.35 12.48 -19.02
CA SER A 515 13.86 12.53 -20.39
C SER A 515 12.70 12.37 -21.36
N VAL A 516 12.71 13.17 -22.41
CA VAL A 516 11.69 13.13 -23.46
C VAL A 516 12.39 12.96 -24.80
N GLN A 517 11.88 12.04 -25.60
CA GLN A 517 12.31 11.82 -26.97
C GLN A 517 11.07 11.78 -27.87
N ALA A 518 11.12 12.47 -29.01
CA ALA A 518 10.10 12.37 -30.04
C ALA A 518 10.80 12.29 -31.39
N ALA A 519 10.73 11.13 -32.05
CA ALA A 519 11.38 10.95 -33.33
C ALA A 519 10.93 12.02 -34.34
N GLU A 520 11.88 12.53 -35.13
CA GLU A 520 11.64 13.52 -36.20
C GLU A 520 11.12 14.92 -35.77
N ALA A 521 10.88 15.15 -34.47
CA ALA A 521 10.46 16.45 -33.96
C ALA A 521 11.53 17.53 -34.17
N LYS A 522 11.09 18.75 -34.52
CA LYS A 522 11.98 19.93 -34.64
C LYS A 522 12.06 20.69 -33.33
N SER A 523 11.03 20.60 -32.51
CA SER A 523 10.94 21.29 -31.23
C SER A 523 10.06 20.52 -30.24
N LEU A 524 10.43 20.64 -28.96
CA LEU A 524 9.70 20.11 -27.82
C LEU A 524 9.41 21.24 -26.84
N ALA A 525 8.22 21.23 -26.25
CA ALA A 525 7.94 21.93 -25.01
C ALA A 525 7.35 20.92 -24.02
N PHE A 526 7.93 20.85 -22.84
CA PHE A 526 7.54 19.89 -21.82
C PHE A 526 7.24 20.64 -20.53
N ARG A 527 6.06 20.37 -19.99
CA ARG A 527 5.61 20.89 -18.70
C ARG A 527 5.34 19.70 -17.78
N SER A 528 5.91 19.73 -16.59
CA SER A 528 5.61 18.77 -15.54
C SER A 528 5.14 19.49 -14.30
N SER A 529 4.13 18.94 -13.63
CA SER A 529 3.59 19.54 -12.41
C SER A 529 3.35 18.51 -11.31
N LEU A 530 3.53 18.93 -10.06
CA LEU A 530 3.32 18.09 -8.88
C LEU A 530 2.66 18.90 -7.75
N PRO A 531 1.54 18.44 -7.16
CA PRO A 531 0.88 19.17 -6.08
C PRO A 531 1.75 19.23 -4.82
N ILE A 532 1.88 20.44 -4.29
CA ILE A 532 2.58 20.75 -3.04
C ILE A 532 1.57 20.64 -1.90
N ALA A 533 2.00 20.10 -0.75
CA ALA A 533 1.20 20.12 0.46
C ALA A 533 0.84 21.56 0.85
N SER A 534 -0.40 21.79 1.25
CA SER A 534 -0.94 23.13 1.58
C SER A 534 -0.24 23.82 2.75
N SER A 535 0.57 23.10 3.52
CA SER A 535 1.41 23.62 4.59
C SER A 535 2.67 24.35 4.11
N TYR A 536 2.95 24.33 2.80
CA TYR A 536 4.15 24.95 2.23
C TYR A 536 3.85 26.27 1.51
N GLU A 537 4.69 27.26 1.77
CA GLU A 537 4.83 28.46 0.97
C GLU A 537 6.02 28.30 0.01
N VAL A 538 5.94 28.93 -1.17
CA VAL A 538 6.99 28.88 -2.18
C VAL A 538 7.69 30.24 -2.29
N GLU A 539 9.00 30.24 -2.07
CA GLU A 539 9.86 31.42 -2.16
C GLU A 539 10.85 31.25 -3.32
N ALA A 540 10.76 32.09 -4.35
CA ALA A 540 11.72 32.11 -5.44
C ALA A 540 12.88 33.06 -5.13
N ASP A 541 14.13 32.62 -5.35
CA ASP A 541 15.28 33.51 -5.22
C ASP A 541 15.31 34.55 -6.36
N SER A 542 15.73 35.77 -6.03
CA SER A 542 15.71 36.90 -6.96
C SER A 542 16.90 36.94 -7.91
N ALA A 543 18.04 36.35 -7.54
CA ALA A 543 19.26 36.36 -8.34
C ALA A 543 19.42 35.06 -9.14
N THR A 544 19.07 33.93 -8.50
CA THR A 544 19.23 32.58 -9.00
C THR A 544 17.87 31.93 -9.28
N ARG A 545 17.88 30.78 -9.95
CA ARG A 545 16.69 29.95 -10.19
C ARG A 545 16.42 28.95 -9.05
N GLU A 546 17.02 29.15 -7.87
CA GLU A 546 16.67 28.39 -6.66
C GLU A 546 15.23 28.75 -6.26
N VAL A 547 14.46 27.73 -5.92
CA VAL A 547 13.16 27.88 -5.27
C VAL A 547 13.24 27.21 -3.90
N ALA A 548 12.60 27.77 -2.90
CA ALA A 548 12.50 27.18 -1.57
C ALA A 548 11.04 26.88 -1.24
N LEU A 549 10.78 25.68 -0.74
CA LEU A 549 9.51 25.32 -0.11
C LEU A 549 9.68 25.48 1.40
N LEU A 550 8.81 26.27 2.02
CA LEU A 550 8.87 26.64 3.44
C LEU A 550 7.63 26.16 4.18
N ALA A 551 7.83 25.39 5.24
CA ALA A 551 6.79 25.04 6.20
C ALA A 551 7.32 25.23 7.62
N GLU A 552 6.49 25.06 8.65
CA GLU A 552 6.94 25.15 10.03
C GLU A 552 8.06 24.15 10.32
N GLY A 553 9.24 24.65 10.72
CA GLY A 553 10.39 23.81 11.02
C GLY A 553 11.08 23.14 9.84
N GLN A 554 10.63 23.39 8.59
CA GLN A 554 11.13 22.71 7.40
C GLN A 554 11.44 23.69 6.26
N ARG A 555 12.62 23.52 5.65
CA ARG A 555 13.02 24.19 4.42
C ARG A 555 13.51 23.15 3.43
N ILE A 556 12.99 23.23 2.21
CA ILE A 556 13.42 22.38 1.09
C ILE A 556 13.90 23.29 -0.01
N ARG A 557 15.10 23.04 -0.52
CA ARG A 557 15.62 23.73 -1.70
C ARG A 557 15.27 22.93 -2.93
N VAL A 558 14.82 23.61 -3.96
CA VAL A 558 14.50 23.07 -5.28
C VAL A 558 15.50 23.66 -6.26
N LEU A 559 16.34 22.79 -6.84
CA LEU A 559 17.42 23.15 -7.74
C LEU A 559 17.13 22.55 -9.13
N PRO A 560 16.69 23.36 -10.10
CA PRO A 560 16.50 22.87 -11.47
C PRO A 560 17.85 22.80 -12.18
N ILE A 561 18.59 21.73 -11.94
CA ILE A 561 19.98 21.60 -12.41
C ILE A 561 20.09 21.44 -13.94
N SER A 562 18.99 21.14 -14.62
CA SER A 562 18.91 21.14 -16.09
C SER A 562 18.89 22.53 -16.72
N ILE A 563 18.80 23.62 -15.95
CA ILE A 563 18.89 25.00 -16.44
C ILE A 563 19.96 25.79 -15.66
N HIS A 564 20.47 26.86 -16.27
CA HIS A 564 21.51 27.68 -15.65
C HIS A 564 21.05 28.32 -14.33
N GLN A 565 21.96 28.41 -13.35
CA GLN A 565 21.67 28.97 -12.03
C GLN A 565 21.23 30.44 -12.07
N GLU A 566 21.99 31.28 -12.75
CA GLU A 566 21.83 32.74 -12.70
C GLU A 566 20.68 33.21 -13.59
N ARG A 567 19.72 33.97 -13.05
CA ARG A 567 18.59 34.52 -13.83
C ARG A 567 19.02 35.48 -14.93
N THR A 568 20.21 36.05 -14.82
CA THR A 568 20.82 36.91 -15.84
C THR A 568 21.19 36.15 -17.12
N GLN A 569 21.34 34.83 -17.04
CA GLN A 569 21.56 33.98 -18.21
C GLN A 569 20.21 33.54 -18.79
N LYS A 570 20.09 33.54 -20.13
CA LYS A 570 18.91 32.97 -20.80
C LYS A 570 18.86 31.47 -20.51
N ALA A 571 17.69 30.96 -20.15
CA ALA A 571 17.45 29.53 -19.95
C ALA A 571 16.21 29.11 -20.75
N PRO A 572 16.14 27.85 -21.20
CA PRO A 572 15.02 27.34 -21.98
C PRO A 572 13.82 26.91 -21.12
N GLY A 573 13.81 27.26 -19.83
CA GLY A 573 12.82 26.78 -18.88
C GLY A 573 12.82 27.52 -17.54
N PHE A 574 11.89 27.14 -16.67
CA PHE A 574 11.70 27.71 -15.34
C PHE A 574 11.06 26.71 -14.38
N VAL A 575 11.14 27.05 -13.08
CA VAL A 575 10.38 26.40 -12.00
C VAL A 575 9.61 27.47 -11.25
N VAL A 576 8.31 27.27 -11.10
CA VAL A 576 7.39 28.21 -10.45
C VAL A 576 6.32 27.44 -9.66
N GLU A 577 5.61 28.15 -8.79
CA GLU A 577 4.37 27.65 -8.20
C GLU A 577 3.18 28.19 -8.99
N GLU A 578 2.24 27.30 -9.32
CA GLU A 578 0.96 27.62 -9.97
C GLU A 578 -0.14 26.76 -9.33
N GLU A 579 -1.15 27.40 -8.75
CA GLU A 579 -2.35 26.73 -8.23
C GLU A 579 -2.05 25.60 -7.22
N GLY A 580 -1.08 25.81 -6.33
CA GLY A 580 -0.65 24.83 -5.34
C GLY A 580 0.20 23.69 -5.93
N LYS A 581 0.65 23.81 -7.18
CA LYS A 581 1.53 22.84 -7.84
C LYS A 581 2.90 23.46 -8.09
N LEU A 582 3.95 22.66 -7.91
CA LEU A 582 5.28 23.00 -8.41
C LEU A 582 5.32 22.64 -9.89
N VAL A 583 5.53 23.65 -10.74
CA VAL A 583 5.55 23.51 -12.21
C VAL A 583 6.96 23.69 -12.72
N MET A 584 7.41 22.72 -13.50
CA MET A 584 8.67 22.70 -14.21
C MET A 584 8.37 22.74 -15.71
N GLU A 585 8.84 23.77 -16.40
CA GLU A 585 8.67 23.90 -17.85
C GLU A 585 10.03 24.02 -18.53
N GLN A 586 10.24 23.29 -19.62
CA GLN A 586 11.43 23.43 -20.45
C GLN A 586 11.11 23.18 -21.92
N SER A 587 11.77 23.93 -22.80
CA SER A 587 11.65 23.84 -24.25
C SER A 587 12.98 23.48 -24.91
N SER A 588 12.93 22.94 -26.12
CA SER A 588 14.09 22.53 -26.90
C SER A 588 13.80 22.67 -28.40
N GLU A 589 14.78 23.09 -29.20
CA GLU A 589 14.73 23.06 -30.67
C GLU A 589 15.33 21.74 -31.20
N SER A 590 14.92 20.62 -30.60
CA SER A 590 15.47 19.30 -30.85
C SER A 590 14.44 18.22 -30.52
N PRO A 591 14.55 17.02 -31.11
CA PRO A 591 13.72 15.87 -30.75
C PRO A 591 13.98 15.28 -29.36
N ARG A 592 14.87 15.87 -28.55
CA ARG A 592 15.22 15.37 -27.21
C ARG A 592 15.30 16.50 -26.18
N LEU A 593 14.92 16.17 -24.96
CA LEU A 593 14.94 17.05 -23.80
C LEU A 593 15.29 16.25 -22.54
N PHE A 594 16.06 16.85 -21.64
CA PHE A 594 16.31 16.32 -20.30
C PHE A 594 16.03 17.40 -19.25
N VAL A 595 15.20 17.08 -18.27
CA VAL A 595 14.83 17.92 -17.14
C VAL A 595 15.26 17.22 -15.85
N SER A 596 15.93 17.94 -14.96
CA SER A 596 16.41 17.37 -13.69
C SER A 596 16.27 18.39 -12.57
N THR A 597 15.58 17.97 -11.52
CA THR A 597 15.28 18.78 -10.35
C THR A 597 15.74 18.06 -9.09
N VAL A 598 16.56 18.74 -8.29
CA VAL A 598 17.03 18.26 -6.99
C VAL A 598 16.24 18.94 -5.87
N PHE A 599 15.71 18.15 -4.96
CA PHE A 599 15.08 18.58 -3.72
C PHE A 599 16.04 18.28 -2.57
N ASP A 600 16.50 19.31 -1.85
CA ASP A 600 17.47 19.19 -0.74
C ASP A 600 16.86 19.73 0.56
N TRP A 601 16.71 18.87 1.56
CA TRP A 601 16.15 19.26 2.86
C TRP A 601 17.05 18.92 4.05
N ALA A 602 18.30 18.54 3.79
CA ALA A 602 19.28 18.24 4.83
C ALA A 602 19.46 19.42 5.82
N PRO A 603 19.20 19.24 7.13
CA PRO A 603 19.25 20.34 8.12
C PRO A 603 20.59 21.08 8.17
N LYS A 604 21.69 20.35 7.95
CA LYS A 604 23.07 20.92 7.98
C LYS A 604 23.37 21.81 6.76
N ARG A 605 22.52 21.75 5.73
CA ARG A 605 22.73 22.38 4.43
C ARG A 605 21.80 23.54 4.12
N HIS A 606 20.73 23.74 4.89
CA HIS A 606 19.70 24.80 4.66
C HIS A 606 20.26 26.19 4.34
N PHE A 607 21.29 26.63 5.06
CA PHE A 607 21.89 27.96 4.88
C PHE A 607 23.27 27.93 4.20
N ARG A 608 23.66 26.78 3.64
CA ARG A 608 24.95 26.65 2.97
C ARG A 608 24.87 27.24 1.55
N PRO A 609 25.95 27.82 1.01
CA PRO A 609 25.95 28.29 -0.37
C PRO A 609 25.66 27.16 -1.34
N VAL A 610 24.86 27.46 -2.37
CA VAL A 610 24.51 26.54 -3.45
C VAL A 610 25.13 27.03 -4.75
N GLU A 611 25.62 26.09 -5.55
CA GLU A 611 26.15 26.36 -6.87
C GLU A 611 25.84 25.19 -7.80
N TRP A 612 25.31 25.43 -8.99
CA TRP A 612 25.22 24.40 -10.03
C TRP A 612 25.59 24.92 -11.40
N ASN A 613 26.21 24.04 -12.18
CA ASN A 613 26.63 24.34 -13.54
C ASN A 613 26.39 23.12 -14.42
N GLN A 614 25.90 23.37 -15.62
CA GLN A 614 25.94 22.40 -16.70
C GLN A 614 27.40 22.22 -17.14
N LEU A 615 27.75 20.98 -17.46
CA LEU A 615 29.09 20.56 -17.79
C LEU A 615 29.18 20.21 -19.28
N THR A 616 30.38 20.37 -19.83
CA THR A 616 30.69 19.86 -21.16
C THR A 616 30.85 18.34 -21.08
N VAL A 617 30.08 17.62 -21.90
CA VAL A 617 30.26 16.20 -22.15
C VAL A 617 31.06 16.04 -23.44
N VAL A 618 32.01 15.11 -23.47
CA VAL A 618 32.91 14.90 -24.62
C VAL A 618 32.92 13.43 -25.01
N GLN A 619 32.83 13.15 -26.31
CA GLN A 619 33.06 11.83 -26.90
C GLN A 619 34.12 11.94 -28.00
N ASP A 620 35.16 11.11 -27.97
CA ASP A 620 36.24 11.12 -28.98
C ASP A 620 36.85 12.52 -29.23
N GLY A 621 37.02 13.30 -28.16
CA GLY A 621 37.55 14.67 -28.24
C GLY A 621 36.59 15.71 -28.84
N LYS A 622 35.33 15.35 -29.13
CA LYS A 622 34.28 16.26 -29.59
C LYS A 622 33.29 16.55 -28.47
N ILE A 623 32.88 17.81 -28.38
CA ILE A 623 31.83 18.22 -27.44
C ILE A 623 30.51 17.63 -27.95
N GLU A 624 29.87 16.84 -27.10
CA GLU A 624 28.51 16.35 -27.31
C GLU A 624 27.52 17.50 -27.05
N SER A 625 26.50 17.58 -27.88
CA SER A 625 25.40 18.51 -27.65
C SER A 625 24.58 18.08 -26.41
N GLN A 626 23.86 19.02 -25.80
CA GLN A 626 22.91 18.71 -24.71
C GLN A 626 21.76 17.80 -25.15
N LEU A 627 21.64 17.58 -26.46
CA LEU A 627 20.66 16.71 -27.09
C LEU A 627 21.15 15.26 -27.15
N GLU A 628 22.47 15.06 -27.07
CA GLU A 628 23.11 13.74 -27.09
C GLU A 628 23.41 13.26 -25.67
N ALA A 629 23.86 14.16 -24.80
CA ALA A 629 24.14 13.87 -23.40
C ALA A 629 24.01 15.11 -22.51
N PHE A 630 23.53 14.89 -21.30
CA PHE A 630 23.47 15.87 -20.24
C PHE A 630 24.55 15.58 -19.18
N GLY A 631 25.18 16.64 -18.69
CA GLY A 631 26.08 16.60 -17.54
C GLY A 631 25.89 17.84 -16.69
N ALA A 632 25.80 17.68 -15.37
CA ALA A 632 25.74 18.79 -14.44
C ALA A 632 26.47 18.49 -13.13
N ARG A 633 27.10 19.51 -12.57
CA ARG A 633 27.59 19.49 -11.18
C ARG A 633 26.70 20.40 -10.36
N PHE A 634 26.26 19.92 -9.19
CA PHE A 634 25.72 20.80 -8.16
C PHE A 634 26.44 20.61 -6.84
N ARG A 635 26.50 21.69 -6.06
CA ARG A 635 27.20 21.79 -4.80
C ARG A 635 26.30 22.47 -3.79
N VAL A 636 26.21 21.88 -2.59
CA VAL A 636 25.56 22.48 -1.44
C VAL A 636 26.54 22.48 -0.27
N GLY A 637 27.08 23.65 0.04
CA GLY A 637 28.18 23.79 1.00
C GLY A 637 29.45 23.08 0.51
N ARG A 638 29.86 22.02 1.23
CA ARG A 638 31.05 21.22 0.92
C ARG A 638 30.74 19.95 0.13
N ASN A 639 29.46 19.55 0.06
CA ASN A 639 29.05 18.35 -0.65
C ASN A 639 28.82 18.72 -2.12
N GLN A 640 29.28 17.87 -3.03
CA GLN A 640 29.15 18.06 -4.46
C GLN A 640 28.75 16.74 -5.10
N TRP A 641 27.92 16.83 -6.12
CA TRP A 641 27.43 15.70 -6.89
C TRP A 641 27.57 15.97 -8.38
N LEU A 642 27.67 14.88 -9.13
CA LEU A 642 27.71 14.85 -10.58
C LEU A 642 26.49 14.07 -11.06
N MET A 643 25.70 14.69 -11.93
CA MET A 643 24.66 14.02 -12.69
C MET A 643 25.09 13.92 -14.14
N TYR A 644 25.04 12.72 -14.69
CA TYR A 644 25.24 12.45 -16.10
C TYR A 644 24.09 11.58 -16.61
N HIS A 645 23.55 11.93 -17.77
CA HIS A 645 22.54 11.14 -18.47
C HIS A 645 22.77 11.20 -19.98
N SER A 646 22.73 10.05 -20.61
CA SER A 646 22.91 9.87 -22.03
C SER A 646 21.55 9.84 -22.72
N LEU A 647 21.26 10.84 -23.55
CA LEU A 647 20.03 10.84 -24.34
C LEU A 647 20.16 9.97 -25.59
N VAL A 648 21.37 9.89 -26.17
CA VAL A 648 21.70 9.03 -27.32
C VAL A 648 22.74 8.01 -26.88
N PRO A 649 22.52 6.69 -27.08
CA PRO A 649 23.50 5.67 -26.75
C PRO A 649 24.90 6.01 -27.31
N PRO A 650 25.94 6.15 -26.45
CA PRO A 650 27.30 6.40 -26.90
C PRO A 650 27.86 5.22 -27.71
N THR A 651 28.64 5.52 -28.75
CA THR A 651 29.39 4.49 -29.51
C THR A 651 30.72 4.13 -28.86
N ILE A 652 31.27 5.03 -28.06
CA ILE A 652 32.41 4.84 -27.17
C ILE A 652 32.15 5.61 -25.86
N PRO A 653 32.80 5.27 -24.73
CA PRO A 653 32.47 5.91 -23.47
C PRO A 653 32.69 7.43 -23.53
N ARG A 654 31.80 8.19 -22.89
CA ARG A 654 31.85 9.66 -22.81
C ARG A 654 32.67 10.11 -21.61
N THR A 655 33.13 11.36 -21.65
CA THR A 655 33.86 12.00 -20.56
C THR A 655 33.09 13.23 -20.06
N VAL A 656 32.92 13.34 -18.74
CA VAL A 656 32.35 14.52 -18.08
C VAL A 656 33.08 14.77 -16.75
N LEU A 657 33.68 15.95 -16.59
CA LEU A 657 34.40 16.36 -15.37
C LEU A 657 35.38 15.29 -14.82
N GLY A 658 36.09 14.59 -15.71
CA GLY A 658 37.05 13.54 -15.34
C GLY A 658 36.46 12.14 -15.16
N MET A 659 35.14 11.98 -15.09
CA MET A 659 34.46 10.69 -15.20
C MET A 659 34.52 10.21 -16.65
N HIS A 660 34.84 8.94 -16.86
CA HIS A 660 34.78 8.29 -18.17
C HIS A 660 33.82 7.10 -18.08
N THR A 661 32.71 7.16 -18.80
CA THR A 661 31.58 6.24 -18.59
C THR A 661 30.90 5.81 -19.89
N SER A 662 30.50 4.54 -19.96
CA SER A 662 29.62 3.99 -20.99
C SER A 662 28.20 3.76 -20.49
N TYR A 663 27.90 4.16 -19.25
CA TYR A 663 26.57 4.04 -18.67
C TYR A 663 25.59 5.00 -19.36
N GLU A 664 24.30 4.67 -19.33
CA GLU A 664 23.23 5.59 -19.71
C GLU A 664 23.12 6.70 -18.68
N THR A 665 22.99 6.35 -17.41
CA THR A 665 22.85 7.29 -16.30
C THR A 665 23.94 7.04 -15.27
N SER A 666 24.53 8.13 -14.75
CA SER A 666 25.40 8.06 -13.58
C SER A 666 25.08 9.23 -12.64
N PHE A 667 24.77 8.90 -11.40
CA PHE A 667 24.67 9.85 -10.30
C PHE A 667 25.78 9.55 -9.30
N SER A 668 26.66 10.52 -9.08
CA SER A 668 27.89 10.32 -8.30
C SER A 668 28.12 11.45 -7.30
N ARG A 669 28.88 11.16 -6.26
CA ARG A 669 29.35 12.14 -5.26
C ARG A 669 30.84 12.40 -5.42
N PHE A 670 31.27 13.63 -5.15
CA PHE A 670 32.70 13.93 -5.04
C PHE A 670 33.20 13.65 -3.62
N THR A 671 34.31 12.91 -3.52
CA THR A 671 35.00 12.71 -2.25
C THR A 671 35.73 13.99 -1.83
N SER A 672 36.19 14.05 -0.58
CA SER A 672 37.03 15.16 -0.10
C SER A 672 38.35 15.31 -0.86
N LYS A 673 38.77 14.30 -1.63
CA LYS A 673 39.97 14.33 -2.48
C LYS A 673 39.66 14.77 -3.92
N GLY A 674 38.40 15.00 -4.26
CA GLY A 674 37.95 15.31 -5.61
C GLY A 674 37.84 14.09 -6.52
N GLU A 675 37.86 12.87 -5.96
CA GLU A 675 37.56 11.64 -6.69
C GLU A 675 36.04 11.51 -6.86
N ILE A 676 35.60 10.80 -7.90
CA ILE A 676 34.20 10.55 -8.20
C ILE A 676 33.84 9.17 -7.63
N ASP A 677 32.83 9.15 -6.77
CA ASP A 677 32.31 7.99 -6.07
C ASP A 677 30.89 7.74 -6.58
N PRO A 678 30.68 6.74 -7.46
CA PRO A 678 29.36 6.45 -8.03
C PRO A 678 28.37 6.03 -6.95
N ILE A 679 27.15 6.57 -7.03
CA ILE A 679 26.01 6.18 -6.17
C ILE A 679 25.05 5.30 -6.99
N VAL A 680 24.74 5.71 -8.23
CA VAL A 680 23.94 4.93 -9.18
C VAL A 680 24.63 4.96 -10.53
N GLU A 681 24.71 3.80 -11.18
CA GLU A 681 25.10 3.66 -12.58
C GLU A 681 24.12 2.71 -13.29
N VAL A 682 23.53 3.16 -14.39
CA VAL A 682 22.56 2.40 -15.19
C VAL A 682 23.18 2.08 -16.53
N GLU A 683 23.25 0.79 -16.89
CA GLU A 683 23.77 0.35 -18.19
C GLU A 683 22.83 0.74 -19.34
N ILE A 684 23.38 0.78 -20.55
CA ILE A 684 22.57 0.99 -21.76
C ILE A 684 21.98 -0.35 -22.14
N ASP A 685 20.66 -0.39 -22.34
CA ASP A 685 19.92 -1.56 -22.84
C ASP A 685 20.30 -2.00 -24.27
#